data_AF-A0A2S6VCS4-F1
#
_entry.id   AF-A0A2S6VCS4-F1
#
_cell.length_a   1.000
_cell.length_b   1.000
_cell.length_c   1.000
_cell.angle_alpha   90.00
_cell.angle_beta   90.00
_cell.angle_gamma   90.00
#
_symmetry.space_group_name_H-M   'P 1'
#
loop_
_entity.id
_entity.type
_entity.pdbx_description
1 polymer ?
#
loop_
_entity_poly.entity_id
_entity_poly.type
_entity_poly.pdbx_seq_one_letter_code
_entity_poly.pdbx_strand_id
1 'polypeptide(L)'
;MNRGRVRVMALAAIACALFMTNFDNTVMMALPKVQASLGWNVLRSQWVLNAYTLTAASLVLTGGTIANLYGRKRVLLTGLFLFAIASLICGFAPNWEILLAGRILQGIGAAGFIPTSIFIVNHCARGRQKVLFLALWLGVSVFGLWAGYNWSGNIASILGWRSLFLLNVAIGAIAFWVIAKTVSPDIPQRRQKRNWAGIVLSIIVLGTLAYALSHGIDGVWRSPFRLWLLSVNGLSFIAFLAVEYRNNYVMRQLRFVRTKVLATVNFVSALSACTVFSLLIVLNVWLPQVQAQTQSDAESFPVYLFTPASDLVQAGYSNFELVFGRAGSDTIYSDDPPVTRRQNVDVDFLFGDIFDNTPQEYEIILNIQNNQQGGNPLLILERNIPSVGKDRFVLGDSDRPYYASADPATLLTTNFLGLNEYAIIYDFDPAQDSIQLNGRPQDYRLIDVNNLRVEGIQQPFFGKAIISLQQGAPDVLGYIIARPEVTLDLNASYFKYVGTRPQGRPGRRRKISQLGTTGRDLSLDAATDSAGNVYITGTTTGPLFGTNQGSIDAWLAKYNSSGTQVWARQFGGSSGDSAHAIATDSQGNIYVVGETGGSLFSPKQSQQLDAWVAKYDTNGNRLWGRQFNAGGFVSTAWGVDVDPAGNVYVSGLAVKDNPNREIFDFSVEDDSWIRKFDSNGNQLWSTEINTPFFHECYDVTVDQQGNAYITGWTQGLVRESDPIRPLPKYDVWVVKVNSAGQVQWLQQIGSTDFGLEFAWAIDTDSQGFVYLTGWTTGDIGPRLNQRRRRLGGGARDIWLFKLNPTDGSQVWAKQFGGPGDDGMILSDMEIDAQDNIFLIGHTDIRALRRQAANYSFNTWVARFDTNGNIGWFRQFGSDNNIDYPAGVAVGNNNMLYVTGFTDGLLGNLNGATTSAVDAWLTQLDKNTGRLLRFMGGRPGLQFNSVAQQAPPVRDISSELVTAERLPAGDFVIQTTEGIPIANVFSYGRLATSLARIFNPNVQNSFPRALAEQVRNGNIQL
;
A
#
# COMPACT_ATOMS: atom_id res chain seq x y z
N MET A 1 -3.42 -25.70 -62.42
CA MET A 1 -3.12 -24.57 -61.52
C MET A 1 -1.97 -23.75 -62.09
N ASN A 2 -2.08 -22.42 -62.09
CA ASN A 2 -1.05 -21.51 -62.55
C ASN A 2 0.25 -21.73 -61.73
N ARG A 3 1.43 -21.92 -62.36
CA ARG A 3 2.69 -22.33 -61.67
C ARG A 3 3.09 -21.37 -60.54
N GLY A 4 2.67 -20.10 -60.59
CA GLY A 4 2.85 -19.12 -59.51
C GLY A 4 2.02 -19.42 -58.27
N ARG A 5 0.73 -19.80 -58.42
CA ARG A 5 -0.18 -20.09 -57.28
C ARG A 5 0.27 -21.31 -56.47
N VAL A 6 0.76 -22.35 -57.15
CA VAL A 6 1.27 -23.58 -56.49
C VAL A 6 2.47 -23.30 -55.58
N ARG A 7 3.38 -22.41 -56.02
CA ARG A 7 4.56 -22.02 -55.23
C ARG A 7 4.20 -21.20 -54.00
N VAL A 8 3.23 -20.29 -54.13
CA VAL A 8 2.75 -19.49 -53.00
C VAL A 8 2.05 -20.37 -51.96
N MET A 9 1.24 -21.34 -52.38
CA MET A 9 0.60 -22.30 -51.47
C MET A 9 1.62 -23.15 -50.70
N ALA A 10 2.68 -23.62 -51.37
CA ALA A 10 3.76 -24.38 -50.71
C ALA A 10 4.50 -23.54 -49.66
N LEU A 11 4.76 -22.26 -49.96
CA LEU A 11 5.43 -21.34 -49.05
C LEU A 11 4.54 -20.96 -47.85
N ALA A 12 3.24 -20.76 -48.06
CA ALA A 12 2.27 -20.51 -46.99
C ALA A 12 2.14 -21.72 -46.05
N ALA A 13 2.07 -22.94 -46.58
CA ALA A 13 2.01 -24.16 -45.77
C ALA A 13 3.24 -24.33 -44.87
N ILE A 14 4.43 -23.95 -45.34
CA ILE A 14 5.65 -23.97 -44.54
C ILE A 14 5.63 -22.89 -43.45
N ALA A 15 5.15 -21.68 -43.79
CA ALA A 15 4.98 -20.62 -42.80
C ALA A 15 4.03 -21.06 -41.67
N CYS A 16 2.91 -21.72 -42.00
CA CYS A 16 1.99 -22.28 -41.01
C CYS A 16 2.64 -23.37 -40.15
N ALA A 17 3.44 -24.26 -40.73
CA ALA A 17 4.16 -25.29 -39.97
C ALA A 17 5.19 -24.69 -39.01
N LEU A 18 5.86 -23.60 -39.40
CA LEU A 18 6.81 -22.87 -38.55
C LEU A 18 6.09 -22.10 -37.44
N PHE A 19 4.96 -21.46 -37.77
CA PHE A 19 4.09 -20.82 -36.78
C PHE A 19 3.66 -21.83 -35.71
N MET A 20 3.10 -22.97 -36.12
CA MET A 20 2.66 -24.06 -35.24
C MET A 20 3.75 -24.46 -34.23
N THR A 21 4.97 -24.61 -34.72
CA THR A 21 6.09 -25.14 -33.94
C THR A 21 6.67 -24.12 -32.98
N ASN A 22 6.64 -22.85 -33.36
CA ASN A 22 7.02 -21.74 -32.48
C ASN A 22 5.91 -21.40 -31.48
N PHE A 23 4.65 -21.56 -31.85
CA PHE A 23 3.51 -21.42 -30.96
C PHE A 23 3.51 -22.52 -29.88
N ASP A 24 3.80 -23.77 -30.25
CA ASP A 24 3.88 -24.91 -29.31
C ASP A 24 4.99 -24.76 -28.24
N ASN A 25 6.05 -23.99 -28.51
CA ASN A 25 7.07 -23.66 -27.51
C ASN A 25 6.49 -22.88 -26.31
N THR A 26 5.34 -22.22 -26.48
CA THR A 26 4.77 -21.29 -25.49
C THR A 26 3.74 -21.93 -24.55
N VAL A 27 3.53 -23.25 -24.65
CA VAL A 27 2.64 -24.01 -23.74
C VAL A 27 3.01 -23.82 -22.25
N MET A 28 4.24 -23.36 -21.95
CA MET A 28 4.67 -22.92 -20.62
C MET A 28 3.72 -21.91 -19.96
N MET A 29 3.05 -21.04 -20.71
CA MET A 29 2.12 -20.06 -20.13
C MET A 29 0.81 -20.68 -19.64
N ALA A 30 0.49 -21.92 -20.03
CA ALA A 30 -0.62 -22.67 -19.49
C ALA A 30 -0.22 -23.60 -18.33
N LEU A 31 1.05 -23.56 -17.89
CA LEU A 31 1.63 -24.51 -16.92
C LEU A 31 0.85 -24.61 -15.60
N PRO A 32 0.39 -23.52 -14.96
CA PRO A 32 -0.39 -23.62 -13.72
C PRO A 32 -1.66 -24.46 -13.89
N LYS A 33 -2.29 -24.41 -15.07
CA LYS A 33 -3.51 -25.18 -15.38
C LYS A 33 -3.22 -26.64 -15.70
N VAL A 34 -2.10 -26.91 -16.37
CA VAL A 34 -1.62 -28.28 -16.57
C VAL A 34 -1.24 -28.91 -15.22
N GLN A 35 -0.67 -28.13 -14.30
CA GLN A 35 -0.36 -28.54 -12.93
C GLN A 35 -1.62 -28.89 -12.12
N ALA A 36 -2.61 -27.99 -12.12
CA ALA A 36 -3.89 -28.21 -11.45
C ALA A 36 -4.63 -29.45 -12.00
N SER A 37 -4.62 -29.66 -13.32
CA SER A 37 -5.34 -30.77 -13.96
C SER A 37 -4.69 -32.15 -13.78
N LEU A 38 -3.38 -32.23 -13.52
CA LEU A 38 -2.65 -33.50 -13.45
C LEU A 38 -2.01 -33.76 -12.07
N GLY A 39 -2.18 -32.86 -11.09
CA GLY A 39 -1.85 -33.09 -9.67
C GLY A 39 -0.36 -33.33 -9.39
N TRP A 40 0.53 -32.57 -10.00
CA TRP A 40 1.97 -32.88 -10.06
C TRP A 40 2.86 -31.65 -9.82
N ASN A 41 4.09 -31.88 -9.36
CA ASN A 41 5.00 -30.86 -8.84
C ASN A 41 5.76 -30.05 -9.92
N VAL A 42 6.37 -28.94 -9.47
CA VAL A 42 7.14 -28.00 -10.31
C VAL A 42 8.26 -28.68 -11.10
N LEU A 43 8.96 -29.64 -10.50
CA LEU A 43 10.07 -30.35 -11.13
C LEU A 43 9.61 -31.13 -12.38
N ARG A 44 8.48 -31.86 -12.29
CA ARG A 44 7.97 -32.63 -13.45
C ARG A 44 7.47 -31.71 -14.57
N SER A 45 6.95 -30.54 -14.22
CA SER A 45 6.55 -29.51 -15.18
C SER A 45 7.72 -28.99 -16.01
N GLN A 46 8.87 -28.76 -15.38
CA GLN A 46 10.10 -28.33 -16.06
C GLN A 46 10.58 -29.36 -17.11
N TRP A 47 10.48 -30.65 -16.80
CA TRP A 47 10.87 -31.72 -17.73
C TRP A 47 9.97 -31.83 -18.95
N VAL A 48 8.66 -31.71 -18.77
CA VAL A 48 7.70 -31.76 -19.89
C VAL A 48 7.84 -30.54 -20.81
N LEU A 49 8.27 -29.40 -20.28
CA LEU A 49 8.60 -28.22 -21.09
C LEU A 49 9.92 -28.39 -21.84
N ASN A 50 10.97 -28.82 -21.15
CA ASN A 50 12.32 -28.89 -21.71
C ASN A 50 12.54 -30.07 -22.65
N ALA A 51 11.79 -31.17 -22.51
CA ALA A 51 12.00 -32.37 -23.31
C ALA A 51 11.84 -32.14 -24.82
N TYR A 52 10.89 -31.28 -25.20
CA TYR A 52 10.66 -30.90 -26.59
C TYR A 52 11.86 -30.16 -27.18
N THR A 53 12.27 -29.05 -26.54
CA THR A 53 13.34 -28.18 -27.03
C THR A 53 14.69 -28.88 -27.00
N LEU A 54 14.96 -29.66 -25.96
CA LEU A 54 16.16 -30.47 -25.83
C LEU A 54 16.28 -31.50 -26.96
N THR A 55 15.20 -32.23 -27.24
CA THR A 55 15.19 -33.25 -28.28
C THR A 55 15.31 -32.64 -29.68
N ALA A 56 14.60 -31.54 -29.93
CA ALA A 56 14.70 -30.80 -31.18
C ALA A 56 16.13 -30.29 -31.42
N ALA A 57 16.70 -29.56 -30.44
CA ALA A 57 18.06 -29.01 -30.52
C ALA A 57 19.12 -30.09 -30.78
N SER A 58 18.98 -31.25 -30.12
CA SER A 58 19.91 -32.38 -30.25
C SER A 58 19.90 -33.02 -31.64
N LEU A 59 18.79 -32.94 -32.37
CA LEU A 59 18.57 -33.70 -33.60
C LEU A 59 18.49 -32.83 -34.87
N VAL A 60 18.50 -31.49 -34.77
CA VAL A 60 18.36 -30.60 -35.95
C VAL A 60 19.42 -30.85 -37.03
N LEU A 61 20.69 -31.02 -36.66
CA LEU A 61 21.76 -31.32 -37.64
C LEU A 61 21.56 -32.70 -38.29
N THR A 62 21.09 -33.66 -37.51
CA THR A 62 20.78 -35.02 -37.96
C THR A 62 19.64 -35.00 -38.98
N GLY A 63 18.55 -34.27 -38.70
CA GLY A 63 17.42 -34.12 -39.61
C GLY A 63 17.83 -33.53 -40.97
N GLY A 64 18.63 -32.47 -40.97
CA GLY A 64 19.17 -31.88 -42.20
C GLY A 64 20.06 -32.85 -43.00
N THR A 65 20.87 -33.65 -42.32
CA THR A 65 21.76 -34.64 -42.94
C THR A 65 20.97 -35.81 -43.55
N ILE A 66 20.00 -36.35 -42.82
CA ILE A 66 19.10 -37.42 -43.31
C ILE A 66 18.30 -36.92 -44.54
N ALA A 67 17.90 -35.64 -44.54
CA ALA A 67 17.21 -35.03 -45.68
C ALA A 67 18.05 -35.01 -46.97
N ASN A 68 19.37 -34.82 -46.85
CA ASN A 68 20.28 -34.87 -47.98
C ASN A 68 20.48 -36.31 -48.51
N LEU A 69 20.42 -37.31 -47.63
CA LEU A 69 20.61 -38.73 -47.97
C LEU A 69 19.35 -39.38 -48.57
N TYR A 70 18.18 -39.12 -48.01
CA TYR A 70 16.93 -39.82 -48.34
C TYR A 70 15.91 -38.97 -49.11
N GLY A 71 16.22 -37.68 -49.32
CA GLY A 71 15.38 -36.73 -50.05
C GLY A 71 14.67 -35.75 -49.12
N ARG A 72 14.77 -34.46 -49.43
CA ARG A 72 14.36 -33.37 -48.54
C ARG A 72 12.85 -33.28 -48.36
N LYS A 73 12.06 -33.46 -49.43
CA LYS A 73 10.59 -33.56 -49.35
C LYS A 73 10.13 -34.69 -48.44
N ARG A 74 10.77 -35.87 -48.50
CA ARG A 74 10.36 -37.05 -47.73
C ARG A 74 10.57 -36.81 -46.23
N VAL A 75 11.76 -36.37 -45.85
CA VAL A 75 12.10 -36.10 -44.45
C VAL A 75 11.24 -34.96 -43.87
N LEU A 76 10.95 -33.94 -44.66
CA LEU A 76 10.03 -32.87 -44.27
C LEU A 76 8.62 -33.39 -43.96
N LEU A 77 8.04 -34.20 -44.85
CA LEU A 77 6.70 -34.76 -44.66
C LEU A 77 6.66 -35.75 -43.50
N THR A 78 7.68 -36.60 -43.34
CA THR A 78 7.79 -37.51 -42.19
C THR A 78 7.91 -36.74 -40.87
N GLY A 79 8.69 -35.66 -40.83
CA GLY A 79 8.82 -34.81 -39.65
C GLY A 79 7.51 -34.12 -39.28
N LEU A 80 6.79 -33.56 -40.26
CA LEU A 80 5.47 -32.95 -40.04
C LEU A 80 4.43 -33.95 -39.55
N PHE A 81 4.40 -35.15 -40.15
CA PHE A 81 3.49 -36.21 -39.74
C PHE A 81 3.77 -36.65 -38.30
N LEU A 82 5.05 -36.88 -37.96
CA LEU A 82 5.44 -37.25 -36.60
C LEU A 82 5.08 -36.16 -35.58
N PHE A 83 5.29 -34.89 -35.93
CA PHE A 83 4.92 -33.77 -35.07
C PHE A 83 3.42 -33.70 -34.81
N ALA A 84 2.58 -33.90 -35.84
CA ALA A 84 1.13 -33.87 -35.71
C ALA A 84 0.62 -35.05 -34.84
N ILE A 85 1.13 -36.26 -35.05
CA ILE A 85 0.76 -37.43 -34.23
C ILE A 85 1.24 -37.26 -32.78
N ALA A 86 2.45 -36.74 -32.58
CA ALA A 86 2.96 -36.47 -31.24
C ALA A 86 2.13 -35.40 -30.52
N SER A 87 1.66 -34.39 -31.24
CA SER A 87 0.74 -33.37 -30.70
C SER A 87 -0.62 -33.98 -30.31
N LEU A 88 -1.11 -34.96 -31.07
CA LEU A 88 -2.32 -35.71 -30.71
C LEU A 88 -2.12 -36.51 -29.40
N ILE A 89 -0.96 -37.15 -29.23
CA ILE A 89 -0.58 -37.86 -27.99
C ILE A 89 -0.56 -36.89 -26.80
N CYS A 90 0.02 -35.69 -26.97
CA CYS A 90 0.04 -34.67 -25.93
C CYS A 90 -1.37 -34.17 -25.57
N GLY A 91 -2.24 -33.94 -26.56
CA GLY A 91 -3.61 -33.44 -26.36
C GLY A 91 -4.50 -34.43 -25.60
N PHE A 92 -4.26 -35.74 -25.74
CA PHE A 92 -5.00 -36.79 -25.06
C PHE A 92 -4.26 -37.42 -23.88
N ALA A 93 -3.15 -36.81 -23.42
CA ALA A 93 -2.38 -37.36 -22.32
C ALA A 93 -3.20 -37.41 -21.01
N PRO A 94 -3.34 -38.59 -20.38
CA PRO A 94 -4.01 -38.73 -19.09
C PRO A 94 -3.06 -38.50 -17.91
N ASN A 95 -1.76 -38.63 -18.12
CA ASN A 95 -0.71 -38.48 -17.12
C ASN A 95 0.53 -37.85 -17.76
N TRP A 96 1.50 -37.51 -16.91
CA TRP A 96 2.67 -36.76 -17.37
C TRP A 96 3.69 -37.58 -18.12
N GLU A 97 3.75 -38.89 -17.90
CA GLU A 97 4.65 -39.79 -18.60
C GLU A 97 4.30 -39.83 -20.09
N ILE A 98 3.01 -39.94 -20.40
CA ILE A 98 2.50 -39.91 -21.78
C ILE A 98 2.71 -38.53 -22.40
N LEU A 99 2.51 -37.46 -21.61
CA LEU A 99 2.76 -36.10 -22.08
C LEU A 99 4.26 -35.87 -22.38
N LEU A 100 5.16 -36.32 -21.50
CA LEU A 100 6.61 -36.26 -21.69
C LEU A 100 7.03 -37.02 -22.95
N ALA A 101 6.54 -38.25 -23.13
CA ALA A 101 6.82 -39.06 -24.31
C ALA A 101 6.33 -38.36 -25.58
N GLY A 102 5.13 -37.77 -25.55
CA GLY A 102 4.61 -36.94 -26.64
C GLY A 102 5.53 -35.75 -26.96
N ARG A 103 6.04 -35.04 -25.94
CA ARG A 103 6.95 -33.89 -26.11
C ARG A 103 8.28 -34.29 -26.74
N ILE A 104 8.85 -35.43 -26.35
CA ILE A 104 10.06 -35.98 -26.97
C ILE A 104 9.79 -36.27 -28.46
N LEU A 105 8.68 -36.93 -28.78
CA LEU A 105 8.30 -37.24 -30.16
C LEU A 105 8.05 -35.97 -31.00
N GLN A 106 7.43 -34.94 -30.42
CA GLN A 106 7.27 -33.63 -31.06
C GLN A 106 8.65 -33.04 -31.41
N GLY A 107 9.63 -33.14 -30.52
CA GLY A 107 11.00 -32.65 -30.74
C GLY A 107 11.71 -33.37 -31.89
N ILE A 108 11.53 -34.69 -32.00
CA ILE A 108 12.04 -35.49 -33.13
C ILE A 108 11.39 -35.03 -34.45
N GLY A 109 10.07 -34.83 -34.45
CA GLY A 109 9.34 -34.32 -35.61
C GLY A 109 9.84 -32.97 -36.07
N ALA A 110 10.02 -32.04 -35.12
CA ALA A 110 10.55 -30.69 -35.35
C ALA A 110 11.95 -30.71 -35.97
N ALA A 111 12.87 -31.52 -35.42
CA ALA A 111 14.21 -31.69 -35.95
C ALA A 111 14.22 -32.21 -37.40
N GLY A 112 13.22 -33.00 -37.79
CA GLY A 112 13.07 -33.49 -39.15
C GLY A 112 12.67 -32.39 -40.13
N PHE A 113 11.64 -31.60 -39.82
CA PHE A 113 11.06 -30.69 -40.81
C PHE A 113 11.64 -29.26 -40.76
N ILE A 114 12.05 -28.72 -39.60
CA ILE A 114 12.59 -27.34 -39.47
C ILE A 114 13.77 -27.08 -40.42
N PRO A 115 14.89 -27.86 -40.40
CA PRO A 115 16.03 -27.60 -41.28
C PRO A 115 15.70 -27.81 -42.77
N THR A 116 14.72 -28.68 -43.06
CA THR A 116 14.27 -28.96 -44.43
C THR A 116 13.31 -27.91 -44.99
N SER A 117 12.71 -27.06 -44.16
CA SER A 117 11.79 -26.01 -44.60
C SER A 117 12.50 -24.94 -45.45
N ILE A 118 13.73 -24.57 -45.08
CA ILE A 118 14.59 -23.60 -45.81
C ILE A 118 14.88 -24.10 -47.23
N PHE A 119 14.94 -25.43 -47.44
CA PHE A 119 15.15 -25.98 -48.76
C PHE A 119 14.00 -25.65 -49.72
N ILE A 120 12.75 -25.75 -49.26
CA ILE A 120 11.61 -25.44 -50.12
C ILE A 120 11.56 -23.93 -50.44
N VAL A 121 11.93 -23.07 -49.49
CA VAL A 121 12.10 -21.62 -49.75
C VAL A 121 13.12 -21.39 -50.86
N ASN A 122 14.27 -22.07 -50.79
CA ASN A 122 15.32 -22.00 -51.82
C ASN A 122 14.89 -22.57 -53.18
N HIS A 123 13.96 -23.53 -53.20
CA HIS A 123 13.47 -24.17 -54.43
C HIS A 123 12.35 -23.37 -55.10
N CYS A 124 11.46 -22.77 -54.31
CA CYS A 124 10.26 -22.08 -54.80
C CYS A 124 10.47 -20.59 -55.10
N ALA A 125 11.46 -19.94 -54.50
CA ALA A 125 11.69 -18.50 -54.65
C ALA A 125 13.05 -18.16 -55.31
N ARG A 126 13.10 -17.11 -56.15
CA ARG A 126 14.33 -16.62 -56.81
C ARG A 126 14.47 -15.10 -56.67
N GLY A 127 15.70 -14.58 -56.71
CA GLY A 127 15.98 -13.14 -56.68
C GLY A 127 15.38 -12.41 -55.47
N ARG A 128 14.72 -11.26 -55.70
CA ARG A 128 14.10 -10.44 -54.63
C ARG A 128 12.99 -11.16 -53.87
N GLN A 129 12.26 -12.08 -54.51
CA GLN A 129 11.24 -12.91 -53.86
C GLN A 129 11.85 -13.83 -52.80
N LYS A 130 13.05 -14.35 -53.04
CA LYS A 130 13.74 -15.23 -52.08
C LYS A 130 14.06 -14.52 -50.78
N VAL A 131 14.50 -13.27 -50.85
CA VAL A 131 14.76 -12.43 -49.67
C VAL A 131 13.46 -12.18 -48.89
N LEU A 132 12.37 -11.85 -49.59
CA LEU A 132 11.06 -11.65 -48.96
C LEU A 132 10.54 -12.92 -48.26
N PHE A 133 10.68 -14.09 -48.89
CA PHE A 133 10.23 -15.34 -48.27
C PHE A 133 11.12 -15.79 -47.12
N LEU A 134 12.43 -15.55 -47.16
CA LEU A 134 13.30 -15.77 -46.00
C LEU A 134 12.97 -14.81 -44.85
N ALA A 135 12.61 -13.57 -45.15
CA ALA A 135 12.13 -12.61 -44.15
C ALA A 135 10.78 -13.02 -43.55
N LEU A 136 9.83 -13.50 -44.37
CA LEU A 136 8.55 -14.05 -43.89
C LEU A 136 8.74 -15.33 -43.06
N TRP A 137 9.66 -16.20 -43.46
CA TRP A 137 10.02 -17.42 -42.73
C TRP A 137 10.52 -17.08 -41.31
N LEU A 138 11.37 -16.04 -41.19
CA LEU A 138 11.82 -15.52 -39.89
C LEU A 138 10.69 -14.82 -39.13
N GLY A 139 9.95 -13.94 -39.80
CA GLY A 139 8.89 -13.13 -39.18
C GLY A 139 7.73 -13.96 -38.63
N VAL A 140 7.30 -15.01 -39.34
CA VAL A 140 6.24 -15.91 -38.87
C VAL A 140 6.70 -16.76 -37.69
N SER A 141 7.99 -17.11 -37.63
CA SER A 141 8.56 -17.82 -36.48
C SER A 141 8.53 -16.95 -35.21
N VAL A 142 8.92 -15.67 -35.34
CA VAL A 142 8.85 -14.67 -34.25
C VAL A 142 7.39 -14.38 -33.86
N PHE A 143 6.49 -14.25 -34.84
CA PHE A 143 5.06 -14.05 -34.60
C PHE A 143 4.43 -15.26 -33.90
N GLY A 144 4.83 -16.49 -34.21
CA GLY A 144 4.37 -17.69 -33.52
C GLY A 144 4.73 -17.70 -32.03
N LEU A 145 5.94 -17.27 -31.68
CA LEU A 145 6.35 -17.07 -30.29
C LEU A 145 5.51 -15.97 -29.62
N TRP A 146 5.37 -14.81 -30.26
CA TRP A 146 4.57 -13.70 -29.73
C TRP A 146 3.10 -14.08 -29.50
N ALA A 147 2.45 -14.68 -30.51
CA ALA A 147 1.07 -15.13 -30.44
C ALA A 147 0.91 -16.20 -29.35
N GLY A 148 1.91 -17.07 -29.22
CA GLY A 148 1.97 -18.05 -28.15
C GLY A 148 1.99 -17.43 -26.76
N TYR A 149 2.89 -16.46 -26.51
CA TYR A 149 2.96 -15.77 -25.22
C TYR A 149 1.68 -15.00 -24.87
N ASN A 150 0.99 -14.41 -25.86
CA ASN A 150 -0.19 -13.58 -25.61
C ASN A 150 -1.51 -14.37 -25.59
N TRP A 151 -1.63 -15.44 -26.37
CA TRP A 151 -2.92 -16.12 -26.57
C TRP A 151 -3.02 -17.47 -25.86
N SER A 152 -1.91 -18.16 -25.58
CA SER A 152 -1.95 -19.53 -25.05
C SER A 152 -2.63 -19.65 -23.69
N GLY A 153 -2.45 -18.67 -22.79
CA GLY A 153 -3.12 -18.64 -21.48
C GLY A 153 -4.64 -18.49 -21.58
N ASN A 154 -5.11 -17.63 -22.49
CA ASN A 154 -6.53 -17.41 -22.78
C ASN A 154 -7.17 -18.59 -23.52
N ILE A 155 -6.45 -19.20 -24.46
CA ILE A 155 -6.92 -20.42 -25.12
C ILE A 155 -7.04 -21.56 -24.08
N ALA A 156 -6.09 -21.66 -23.16
CA ALA A 156 -6.13 -22.64 -22.08
C ALA A 156 -7.21 -22.34 -21.02
N SER A 157 -7.64 -21.08 -20.82
CA SER A 157 -8.77 -20.75 -19.94
C SER A 157 -10.10 -21.15 -20.54
N ILE A 158 -10.32 -20.83 -21.82
CA ILE A 158 -11.63 -20.99 -22.47
C ILE A 158 -11.83 -22.43 -22.97
N LEU A 159 -10.81 -23.01 -23.61
CA LEU A 159 -10.91 -24.31 -24.31
C LEU A 159 -10.13 -25.43 -23.62
N GLY A 160 -9.53 -25.13 -22.45
CA GLY A 160 -8.68 -26.05 -21.71
C GLY A 160 -7.27 -26.20 -22.32
N TRP A 161 -6.28 -26.55 -21.50
CA TRP A 161 -4.87 -26.63 -21.93
C TRP A 161 -4.61 -27.67 -23.03
N ARG A 162 -5.44 -28.71 -23.14
CA ARG A 162 -5.34 -29.75 -24.18
C ARG A 162 -5.52 -29.20 -25.59
N SER A 163 -6.30 -28.14 -25.73
CA SER A 163 -6.58 -27.49 -27.03
C SER A 163 -5.33 -26.94 -27.71
N LEU A 164 -4.31 -26.52 -26.94
CA LEU A 164 -3.03 -26.02 -27.45
C LEU A 164 -2.32 -27.07 -28.30
N PHE A 165 -2.37 -28.34 -27.89
CA PHE A 165 -1.78 -29.44 -28.64
C PHE A 165 -2.65 -29.89 -29.81
N LEU A 166 -3.97 -29.89 -29.64
CA LEU A 166 -4.92 -30.29 -30.69
C LEU A 166 -4.94 -29.29 -31.87
N LEU A 167 -4.68 -28.00 -31.62
CA LEU A 167 -4.51 -26.99 -32.66
C LEU A 167 -3.39 -27.37 -33.65
N ASN A 168 -2.27 -27.89 -33.12
CA ASN A 168 -1.14 -28.32 -33.94
C ASN A 168 -1.49 -29.49 -34.87
N VAL A 169 -2.41 -30.36 -34.45
CA VAL A 169 -2.87 -31.48 -35.29
C VAL A 169 -3.55 -30.95 -36.55
N ALA A 170 -4.43 -29.96 -36.40
CA ALA A 170 -5.14 -29.34 -37.52
C ALA A 170 -4.17 -28.62 -38.47
N ILE A 171 -3.29 -27.77 -37.93
CA ILE A 171 -2.33 -27.01 -38.74
C ILE A 171 -1.34 -27.96 -39.43
N GLY A 172 -0.82 -28.95 -38.71
CA GLY A 172 0.13 -29.94 -39.23
C GLY A 172 -0.46 -30.80 -40.35
N ALA A 173 -1.72 -31.24 -40.23
CA ALA A 173 -2.41 -32.01 -41.26
C ALA A 173 -2.62 -31.20 -42.56
N ILE A 174 -3.03 -29.93 -42.43
CA ILE A 174 -3.21 -29.03 -43.58
C ILE A 174 -1.86 -28.78 -44.27
N ALA A 175 -0.82 -28.45 -43.50
CA ALA A 175 0.52 -28.21 -44.04
C ALA A 175 1.08 -29.45 -44.75
N PHE A 176 0.94 -30.63 -44.14
CA PHE A 176 1.34 -31.90 -44.74
C PHE A 176 0.65 -32.14 -46.09
N TRP A 177 -0.68 -31.99 -46.14
CA TRP A 177 -1.45 -32.23 -47.36
C TRP A 177 -1.08 -31.27 -48.49
N VAL A 178 -0.95 -29.97 -48.18
CA VAL A 178 -0.58 -28.96 -49.16
C VAL A 178 0.83 -29.23 -49.69
N ILE A 179 1.80 -29.52 -48.84
CA ILE A 179 3.19 -29.76 -49.26
C ILE A 179 3.33 -31.06 -50.06
N ALA A 180 2.59 -32.11 -49.66
CA ALA A 180 2.57 -33.38 -50.38
C ALA A 180 2.11 -33.20 -51.84
N LYS A 181 1.10 -32.36 -52.08
CA LYS A 181 0.54 -32.09 -53.42
C LYS A 181 1.29 -31.05 -54.24
N THR A 182 1.88 -30.03 -53.61
CA THR A 182 2.41 -28.85 -54.32
C THR A 182 3.91 -28.92 -54.61
N VAL A 183 4.69 -29.64 -53.79
CA VAL A 183 6.15 -29.72 -53.93
C VAL A 183 6.53 -30.98 -54.72
N SER A 184 7.36 -30.87 -55.74
CA SER A 184 7.83 -32.03 -56.50
C SER A 184 8.85 -32.87 -55.70
N PRO A 185 8.94 -34.19 -55.91
CA PRO A 185 9.97 -35.02 -55.27
C PRO A 185 11.39 -34.59 -55.67
N ASP A 186 12.29 -34.46 -54.71
CA ASP A 186 13.72 -34.25 -54.98
C ASP A 186 14.44 -35.56 -55.27
N ILE A 187 15.47 -35.49 -56.13
CA ILE A 187 16.41 -36.58 -56.36
C ILE A 187 17.49 -36.55 -55.27
N PRO A 188 17.64 -37.61 -54.46
CA PRO A 188 18.70 -37.68 -53.44
C PRO A 188 20.09 -37.49 -54.07
N GLN A 189 20.99 -36.78 -53.38
CA GLN A 189 22.37 -36.61 -53.86
C GLN A 189 23.13 -37.94 -53.74
N ARG A 190 23.10 -38.77 -54.80
CA ARG A 190 23.69 -40.14 -54.88
C ARG A 190 25.20 -40.24 -54.56
N ARG A 191 25.93 -39.14 -54.31
CA ARG A 191 27.39 -39.12 -54.09
C ARG A 191 27.86 -38.86 -52.65
N GLN A 192 26.98 -38.68 -51.66
CA GLN A 192 27.40 -38.53 -50.26
C GLN A 192 27.57 -39.90 -49.58
N LYS A 193 28.78 -40.21 -49.08
CA LYS A 193 29.04 -41.37 -48.23
C LYS A 193 28.43 -41.12 -46.83
N ARG A 194 27.92 -42.17 -46.18
CA ARG A 194 27.19 -42.09 -44.91
C ARG A 194 28.16 -41.78 -43.75
N ASN A 195 28.10 -40.57 -43.18
CA ASN A 195 28.91 -40.18 -42.02
C ASN A 195 28.18 -40.47 -40.69
N TRP A 196 27.96 -41.74 -40.36
CA TRP A 196 27.27 -42.13 -39.12
C TRP A 196 27.99 -41.66 -37.86
N ALA A 197 29.33 -41.69 -37.86
CA ALA A 197 30.14 -41.20 -36.75
C ALA A 197 29.92 -39.71 -36.50
N GLY A 198 29.91 -38.88 -37.55
CA GLY A 198 29.62 -37.45 -37.43
C GLY A 198 28.20 -37.17 -36.94
N ILE A 199 27.20 -37.94 -37.40
CA ILE A 199 25.82 -37.80 -36.93
C ILE A 199 25.72 -38.08 -35.43
N VAL A 200 26.23 -39.22 -34.96
CA VAL A 200 26.17 -39.60 -33.54
C VAL A 200 26.90 -38.57 -32.66
N LEU A 201 28.10 -38.15 -33.07
CA LEU A 201 28.85 -37.14 -32.34
C LEU A 201 28.13 -35.79 -32.30
N SER A 202 27.46 -35.38 -33.38
CA SER A 202 26.67 -34.13 -33.39
C SER A 202 25.49 -34.15 -32.41
N ILE A 203 24.84 -35.31 -32.24
CA ILE A 203 23.75 -35.50 -31.27
C ILE A 203 24.29 -35.40 -29.85
N ILE A 204 25.43 -36.04 -29.57
CA ILE A 204 26.06 -35.99 -28.24
C ILE A 204 26.49 -34.55 -27.91
N VAL A 205 27.11 -33.85 -28.85
CA VAL A 205 27.53 -32.45 -28.67
C VAL A 205 26.31 -31.54 -28.41
N LEU A 206 25.30 -31.58 -29.26
CA LEU A 206 24.16 -30.67 -29.09
C LEU A 206 23.30 -31.04 -27.88
N GLY A 207 23.12 -32.32 -27.59
CA GLY A 207 22.34 -32.80 -26.46
C GLY A 207 22.99 -32.54 -25.11
N THR A 208 24.28 -32.82 -24.95
CA THR A 208 24.99 -32.52 -23.70
C THR A 208 25.07 -31.01 -23.43
N LEU A 209 25.26 -30.19 -24.46
CA LEU A 209 25.28 -28.73 -24.33
C LEU A 209 23.90 -28.18 -23.94
N ALA A 210 22.84 -28.58 -24.67
CA ALA A 210 21.49 -28.13 -24.39
C ALA A 210 21.01 -28.57 -23.00
N TYR A 211 21.38 -29.77 -22.56
CA TYR A 211 21.07 -30.27 -21.21
C TYR A 211 21.83 -29.50 -20.12
N ALA A 212 23.12 -29.24 -20.33
CA ALA A 212 23.94 -28.51 -19.36
C ALA A 212 23.45 -27.07 -19.15
N LEU A 213 22.97 -26.43 -20.22
CA LEU A 213 22.43 -25.06 -20.18
C LEU A 213 21.03 -24.98 -19.57
N SER A 214 20.18 -25.99 -19.75
CA SER A 214 18.78 -25.96 -19.26
C SER A 214 18.63 -26.05 -17.73
N HIS A 215 19.67 -26.52 -17.02
CA HIS A 215 19.68 -26.61 -15.55
C HIS A 215 20.38 -25.40 -14.87
N GLY A 216 20.80 -24.38 -15.64
CA GLY A 216 21.59 -23.22 -15.16
C GLY A 216 20.95 -22.33 -14.09
N ILE A 217 19.65 -22.48 -13.84
CA ILE A 217 18.81 -21.50 -13.14
C ILE A 217 18.80 -21.70 -11.62
N ASP A 218 19.15 -22.89 -11.11
CA ASP A 218 19.07 -23.22 -9.68
C ASP A 218 20.29 -22.73 -8.85
N GLY A 219 21.12 -21.83 -9.37
CA GLY A 219 22.33 -21.32 -8.70
C GLY A 219 23.53 -22.29 -8.62
N VAL A 220 23.36 -23.58 -8.96
CA VAL A 220 24.40 -24.62 -8.82
C VAL A 220 25.28 -24.76 -10.08
N TRP A 221 25.95 -23.68 -10.50
CA TRP A 221 26.87 -23.72 -11.65
C TRP A 221 28.05 -24.70 -11.48
N ARG A 222 28.39 -25.06 -10.24
CA ARG A 222 29.53 -25.93 -9.88
C ARG A 222 29.15 -27.41 -9.63
N SER A 223 27.96 -27.86 -10.05
CA SER A 223 27.56 -29.27 -9.86
C SER A 223 28.54 -30.23 -10.57
N PRO A 224 29.08 -31.27 -9.88
CA PRO A 224 29.99 -32.26 -10.48
C PRO A 224 29.42 -32.94 -11.73
N PHE A 225 28.11 -33.21 -11.73
CA PHE A 225 27.43 -33.83 -12.87
C PHE A 225 27.39 -32.91 -14.10
N ARG A 226 27.24 -31.59 -13.90
CA ARG A 226 27.25 -30.62 -15.00
C ARG A 226 28.65 -30.43 -15.57
N LEU A 227 29.67 -30.35 -14.70
CA LEU A 227 31.06 -30.28 -15.14
C LEU A 227 31.45 -31.54 -15.94
N TRP A 228 30.96 -32.70 -15.52
CA TRP A 228 31.08 -33.94 -16.30
C TRP A 228 30.40 -33.82 -17.67
N LEU A 229 29.15 -33.34 -17.75
CA LEU A 229 28.45 -33.12 -19.03
C LEU A 229 29.19 -32.15 -19.96
N LEU A 230 29.70 -31.04 -19.43
CA LEU A 230 30.49 -30.06 -20.21
C LEU A 230 31.84 -30.64 -20.67
N SER A 231 32.44 -31.52 -19.86
CA SER A 231 33.67 -32.24 -20.25
C SER A 231 33.40 -33.23 -21.37
N VAL A 232 32.32 -34.01 -21.27
CA VAL A 232 31.84 -34.92 -22.33
C VAL A 232 31.54 -34.14 -23.60
N ASN A 233 30.94 -32.95 -23.47
CA ASN A 233 30.65 -32.06 -24.58
C ASN A 233 31.93 -31.63 -25.31
N GLY A 234 32.91 -31.10 -24.57
CA GLY A 234 34.18 -30.64 -25.14
C GLY A 234 34.94 -31.75 -25.85
N LEU A 235 35.02 -32.94 -25.24
CA LEU A 235 35.67 -34.10 -25.84
C LEU A 235 34.94 -34.59 -27.11
N SER A 236 33.61 -34.65 -27.06
CA SER A 236 32.79 -35.07 -28.20
C SER A 236 32.85 -34.05 -29.34
N PHE A 237 32.98 -32.76 -29.04
CA PHE A 237 33.13 -31.69 -30.03
C PHE A 237 34.49 -31.78 -30.75
N ILE A 238 35.57 -32.00 -30.01
CA ILE A 238 36.90 -32.24 -30.59
C ILE A 238 36.87 -33.50 -31.47
N ALA A 239 36.27 -34.58 -31.00
CA ALA A 239 36.10 -35.81 -31.78
C ALA A 239 35.25 -35.58 -33.05
N PHE A 240 34.16 -34.81 -32.95
CA PHE A 240 33.31 -34.42 -34.07
C PHE A 240 34.12 -33.67 -35.14
N LEU A 241 34.88 -32.65 -34.73
CA LEU A 241 35.75 -31.89 -35.64
C LEU A 241 36.83 -32.76 -36.27
N ALA A 242 37.43 -33.69 -35.52
CA ALA A 242 38.43 -34.62 -36.04
C ALA A 242 37.84 -35.59 -37.07
N VAL A 243 36.64 -36.12 -36.83
CA VAL A 243 35.91 -37.00 -37.77
C VAL A 243 35.51 -36.24 -39.03
N GLU A 244 34.99 -35.02 -38.90
CA GLU A 244 34.64 -34.16 -40.05
C GLU A 244 35.87 -33.71 -40.85
N TYR A 245 36.98 -33.43 -40.17
CA TYR A 245 38.26 -33.08 -40.81
C TYR A 245 38.84 -34.25 -41.61
N ARG A 246 38.78 -35.48 -41.07
CA ARG A 246 39.28 -36.69 -41.75
C ARG A 246 38.40 -37.15 -42.90
N ASN A 247 37.09 -36.99 -42.77
CA ASN A 247 36.13 -37.57 -43.72
C ASN A 247 35.84 -36.70 -44.96
N ASN A 248 36.35 -35.46 -45.05
CA ASN A 248 36.31 -34.60 -46.25
C ASN A 248 34.90 -34.33 -46.86
N TYR A 249 33.79 -34.67 -46.20
CA TYR A 249 32.44 -34.60 -46.80
C TYR A 249 31.76 -33.23 -46.67
N VAL A 250 31.98 -32.48 -45.59
CA VAL A 250 31.26 -31.22 -45.31
C VAL A 250 32.20 -30.02 -45.15
N MET A 251 33.45 -30.22 -44.69
CA MET A 251 34.38 -29.13 -44.37
C MET A 251 35.31 -28.64 -45.50
N ARG A 252 34.89 -28.70 -46.78
CA ARG A 252 35.49 -27.80 -47.79
C ARG A 252 35.09 -26.33 -47.56
N GLN A 253 34.17 -26.07 -46.64
CA GLN A 253 33.56 -24.77 -46.34
C GLN A 253 34.14 -24.03 -45.11
N LEU A 254 35.19 -24.52 -44.42
CA LEU A 254 35.88 -23.71 -43.39
C LEU A 254 36.55 -22.44 -43.97
N ARG A 255 36.67 -22.32 -45.30
CA ARG A 255 37.03 -21.05 -45.95
C ARG A 255 36.01 -19.93 -45.69
N PHE A 256 34.74 -20.26 -45.47
CA PHE A 256 33.69 -19.27 -45.23
C PHE A 256 33.80 -18.63 -43.83
N VAL A 257 34.25 -19.38 -42.81
CA VAL A 257 34.54 -18.85 -41.47
C VAL A 257 35.86 -18.04 -41.45
N ARG A 258 36.77 -18.27 -42.42
CA ARG A 258 37.97 -17.43 -42.61
C ARG A 258 37.65 -16.04 -43.20
N THR A 259 36.55 -15.91 -43.94
CA THR A 259 36.04 -14.59 -44.37
C THR A 259 35.48 -13.88 -43.15
N LYS A 260 36.21 -12.87 -42.65
CA LYS A 260 35.81 -12.05 -41.50
C LYS A 260 34.33 -11.64 -41.58
N VAL A 261 33.86 -11.21 -42.75
CA VAL A 261 32.46 -10.80 -42.97
C VAL A 261 31.44 -11.88 -42.62
N LEU A 262 31.61 -13.11 -43.09
CA LEU A 262 30.61 -14.16 -42.85
C LEU A 262 30.69 -14.71 -41.41
N ALA A 263 31.90 -14.78 -40.85
CA ALA A 263 32.08 -15.10 -39.43
C ALA A 263 31.41 -14.06 -38.53
N THR A 264 31.59 -12.76 -38.84
CA THR A 264 30.91 -11.65 -38.16
C THR A 264 29.39 -11.74 -38.33
N VAL A 265 28.86 -12.00 -39.53
CA VAL A 265 27.41 -12.11 -39.75
C VAL A 265 26.80 -13.27 -38.98
N ASN A 266 27.45 -14.45 -38.96
CA ASN A 266 26.95 -15.59 -38.19
C ASN A 266 27.04 -15.35 -36.67
N PHE A 267 28.12 -14.71 -36.20
CA PHE A 267 28.28 -14.34 -34.79
C PHE A 267 27.24 -13.31 -34.35
N VAL A 268 27.02 -12.26 -35.15
CA VAL A 268 25.97 -11.25 -34.92
C VAL A 268 24.58 -11.89 -34.98
N SER A 269 24.32 -12.80 -35.93
CA SER A 269 23.03 -13.50 -36.01
C SER A 269 22.77 -14.39 -34.79
N ALA A 270 23.81 -15.07 -34.27
CA ALA A 270 23.72 -15.86 -33.05
C ALA A 270 23.48 -14.96 -31.83
N LEU A 271 24.20 -13.85 -31.69
CA LEU A 271 23.99 -12.85 -30.64
C LEU A 271 22.57 -12.26 -30.71
N SER A 272 22.11 -11.85 -31.88
CA SER A 272 20.75 -11.32 -32.06
C SER A 272 19.68 -12.35 -31.69
N ALA A 273 19.87 -13.63 -32.03
CA ALA A 273 18.96 -14.69 -31.60
C ALA A 273 18.97 -14.85 -30.06
N CYS A 274 20.15 -14.89 -29.44
CA CYS A 274 20.28 -14.91 -27.98
C CYS A 274 19.59 -13.70 -27.33
N THR A 275 19.79 -12.49 -27.88
CA THR A 275 19.17 -11.26 -27.38
C THR A 275 17.66 -11.30 -27.54
N VAL A 276 17.10 -11.73 -28.68
CA VAL A 276 15.64 -11.78 -28.89
C VAL A 276 14.98 -12.81 -27.97
N PHE A 277 15.55 -14.02 -27.83
CA PHE A 277 15.00 -15.03 -26.92
C PHE A 277 15.16 -14.64 -25.44
N SER A 278 16.28 -14.01 -25.07
CA SER A 278 16.47 -13.48 -23.71
C SER A 278 15.55 -12.31 -23.42
N LEU A 279 15.37 -11.39 -24.38
CA LEU A 279 14.48 -10.23 -24.25
C LEU A 279 13.02 -10.66 -24.13
N LEU A 280 12.56 -11.71 -24.83
CA LEU A 280 11.19 -12.21 -24.68
C LEU A 280 10.94 -12.88 -23.32
N ILE A 281 11.93 -13.60 -22.78
CA ILE A 281 11.87 -14.16 -21.43
C ILE A 281 11.92 -13.03 -20.39
N VAL A 282 12.83 -12.06 -20.55
CA VAL A 282 12.89 -10.88 -19.69
C VAL A 282 11.61 -10.07 -19.79
N LEU A 283 11.03 -9.84 -20.97
CA LEU A 283 9.81 -9.06 -21.13
C LEU A 283 8.53 -9.75 -20.63
N ASN A 284 8.49 -11.09 -20.54
CA ASN A 284 7.28 -11.83 -20.12
C ASN A 284 7.41 -12.54 -18.77
N VAL A 285 8.62 -12.68 -18.24
CA VAL A 285 8.87 -13.21 -16.89
C VAL A 285 9.40 -12.10 -16.00
N TRP A 286 10.46 -11.41 -16.42
CA TRP A 286 11.05 -10.32 -15.63
C TRP A 286 10.24 -9.02 -15.71
N LEU A 287 9.55 -8.66 -16.80
CA LEU A 287 8.75 -7.43 -16.86
C LEU A 287 7.45 -7.56 -16.08
N PRO A 288 6.74 -8.70 -16.03
CA PRO A 288 5.65 -8.89 -15.08
C PRO A 288 6.15 -9.07 -13.65
N GLN A 289 7.33 -9.65 -13.41
CA GLN A 289 7.93 -9.69 -12.07
C GLN A 289 8.43 -8.32 -11.63
N VAL A 290 9.01 -7.51 -12.52
CA VAL A 290 9.42 -6.13 -12.27
C VAL A 290 8.22 -5.22 -12.31
N GLN A 291 7.16 -5.47 -13.06
CA GLN A 291 5.89 -4.76 -12.89
C GLN A 291 5.21 -5.19 -11.61
N ALA A 292 5.36 -6.44 -11.15
CA ALA A 292 4.92 -6.90 -9.83
C ALA A 292 5.84 -6.42 -8.70
N GLN A 293 7.09 -6.04 -8.99
CA GLN A 293 8.07 -5.53 -8.04
C GLN A 293 8.12 -4.00 -8.06
N THR A 294 7.78 -3.37 -9.18
CA THR A 294 7.46 -1.94 -9.33
C THR A 294 6.03 -1.69 -8.89
N GLN A 295 5.12 -2.69 -9.01
CA GLN A 295 3.90 -2.75 -8.24
C GLN A 295 4.22 -3.05 -6.79
N SER A 296 5.15 -3.94 -6.41
CA SER A 296 5.49 -4.12 -4.99
C SER A 296 6.20 -2.91 -4.40
N ASP A 297 6.90 -2.12 -5.22
CA ASP A 297 7.48 -0.84 -4.86
C ASP A 297 6.38 0.26 -4.92
N ALA A 298 5.39 0.18 -5.82
CA ALA A 298 4.16 1.02 -5.80
C ALA A 298 3.11 0.57 -4.77
N GLU A 299 3.31 -0.59 -4.16
CA GLU A 299 2.57 -1.23 -3.07
C GLU A 299 3.43 -1.21 -1.79
N SER A 300 4.71 -0.81 -1.87
CA SER A 300 5.46 -0.19 -0.76
C SER A 300 5.11 1.28 -0.67
N PHE A 301 3.84 1.56 -0.91
CA PHE A 301 3.14 2.77 -0.58
C PHE A 301 2.49 2.46 0.78
N PRO A 302 3.17 2.71 1.90
CA PRO A 302 2.51 2.68 3.18
C PRO A 302 1.43 3.77 3.13
N VAL A 303 0.18 3.35 2.93
CA VAL A 303 -0.94 4.19 3.32
C VAL A 303 -1.00 4.06 4.83
N TYR A 304 -0.48 5.04 5.53
CA TYR A 304 -0.80 5.18 6.95
C TYR A 304 -2.21 5.77 6.99
N LEU A 305 -3.20 4.88 6.94
CA LEU A 305 -4.50 5.19 7.50
C LEU A 305 -4.27 5.24 9.01
N PHE A 306 -4.00 6.43 9.54
CA PHE A 306 -4.04 6.61 10.99
C PHE A 306 -5.45 6.35 11.53
N THR A 307 -6.45 6.20 10.64
CA THR A 307 -7.64 5.34 10.69
C THR A 307 -8.70 5.89 9.70
N PRO A 308 -9.85 5.25 9.46
CA PRO A 308 -10.96 5.84 8.71
C PRO A 308 -11.67 6.98 9.44
N ALA A 309 -11.12 7.44 10.55
CA ALA A 309 -11.40 8.73 11.18
C ALA A 309 -10.16 9.64 11.29
N SER A 310 -9.07 9.34 10.57
CA SER A 310 -7.97 10.29 10.39
C SER A 310 -8.36 11.35 9.36
N ASP A 311 -8.33 12.61 9.77
CA ASP A 311 -8.29 13.81 8.92
C ASP A 311 -6.99 13.93 8.10
N LEU A 312 -6.22 12.83 8.02
CA LEU A 312 -4.92 12.78 7.38
C LEU A 312 -4.65 11.38 6.85
N VAL A 313 -4.80 11.19 5.54
CA VAL A 313 -4.28 10.01 4.85
C VAL A 313 -2.85 10.34 4.42
N GLN A 314 -1.84 9.75 5.07
CA GLN A 314 -0.44 9.90 4.69
C GLN A 314 -0.02 8.72 3.83
N ALA A 315 0.54 8.99 2.65
CA ALA A 315 0.76 7.96 1.67
C ALA A 315 1.93 8.32 0.74
N GLY A 316 3.07 7.62 0.84
CA GLY A 316 4.28 8.09 0.16
C GLY A 316 5.46 7.13 0.11
N TYR A 317 6.45 7.49 -0.71
CA TYR A 317 7.80 6.93 -0.67
C TYR A 317 8.67 7.81 0.23
N SER A 318 9.86 7.33 0.64
CA SER A 318 10.86 8.13 1.38
C SER A 318 11.27 9.47 0.72
N ASN A 319 10.74 9.81 -0.45
CA ASN A 319 11.08 10.98 -1.27
C ASN A 319 9.85 11.77 -1.77
N PHE A 320 8.61 11.27 -1.56
CA PHE A 320 7.38 11.88 -2.06
C PHE A 320 6.22 11.48 -1.16
N GLU A 321 5.47 12.44 -0.64
CA GLU A 321 4.38 12.18 0.30
C GLU A 321 3.07 12.77 -0.19
N LEU A 322 1.99 11.98 -0.18
CA LEU A 322 0.63 12.45 -0.40
C LEU A 322 -0.06 12.52 0.96
N VAL A 323 -0.60 13.69 1.28
CA VAL A 323 -1.31 13.97 2.52
C VAL A 323 -2.71 14.45 2.18
N PHE A 324 -3.74 13.73 2.59
CA PHE A 324 -5.13 14.07 2.27
C PHE A 324 -5.96 14.39 3.51
N GLY A 325 -6.62 15.55 3.50
CA GLY A 325 -7.73 15.91 4.38
C GLY A 325 -9.01 15.17 4.00
N ARG A 326 -9.95 15.08 4.95
CA ARG A 326 -11.27 14.46 4.80
C ARG A 326 -12.32 15.42 5.32
N ALA A 327 -13.54 15.34 4.77
CA ALA A 327 -14.68 16.19 5.15
C ALA A 327 -14.67 16.73 6.59
N GLY A 328 -14.36 18.01 6.76
CA GLY A 328 -14.26 18.63 8.08
C GLY A 328 -13.33 19.83 8.09
N SER A 329 -12.98 20.31 9.28
CA SER A 329 -11.93 21.34 9.40
C SER A 329 -10.61 20.67 9.73
N ASP A 330 -9.71 20.54 8.76
CA ASP A 330 -8.49 19.77 8.95
C ASP A 330 -7.27 20.64 9.27
N THR A 331 -6.28 20.07 9.95
CA THR A 331 -4.93 20.63 9.97
C THR A 331 -3.96 19.64 9.37
N ILE A 332 -3.31 20.06 8.29
CA ILE A 332 -2.49 19.22 7.45
C ILE A 332 -1.03 19.63 7.64
N TYR A 333 -0.25 18.70 8.19
CA TYR A 333 1.19 18.85 8.37
C TYR A 333 1.94 18.24 7.21
N SER A 334 3.11 18.81 6.97
CA SER A 334 4.15 18.24 6.14
C SER A 334 5.15 17.44 6.97
N ASP A 335 5.74 16.40 6.39
CA ASP A 335 6.77 15.58 7.04
C ASP A 335 8.13 15.92 6.42
N ASP A 336 9.06 16.46 7.22
CA ASP A 336 10.46 16.67 6.79
C ASP A 336 11.32 15.58 7.46
N PRO A 337 11.72 14.50 6.76
CA PRO A 337 12.56 13.47 7.32
C PRO A 337 13.96 14.04 7.63
N PRO A 338 14.61 13.63 8.74
CA PRO A 338 15.92 14.17 9.13
C PRO A 338 16.94 14.04 7.99
N VAL A 339 17.34 15.17 7.40
CA VAL A 339 18.24 15.22 6.25
C VAL A 339 19.57 14.51 6.55
N THR A 340 19.75 13.30 6.00
CA THR A 340 21.09 12.73 5.86
C THR A 340 21.84 13.54 4.79
N ARG A 341 23.17 13.67 4.88
CA ARG A 341 24.00 14.51 3.98
C ARG A 341 23.96 14.16 2.47
N ARG A 342 23.03 13.31 2.04
CA ARG A 342 22.71 13.03 0.65
C ARG A 342 21.38 13.73 0.35
N GLN A 343 21.44 14.82 -0.42
CA GLN A 343 20.29 15.59 -0.88
C GLN A 343 19.33 14.67 -1.65
N ASN A 344 18.35 14.09 -0.95
CA ASN A 344 17.26 13.34 -1.58
C ASN A 344 16.17 14.32 -2.02
N VAL A 345 15.32 13.88 -2.95
CA VAL A 345 14.11 14.62 -3.33
C VAL A 345 13.08 14.38 -2.24
N ASP A 346 12.38 15.42 -1.80
CA ASP A 346 11.35 15.36 -0.79
C ASP A 346 10.23 16.36 -1.13
N VAL A 347 9.09 15.87 -1.58
CA VAL A 347 7.99 16.71 -2.07
C VAL A 347 6.69 16.21 -1.48
N ASP A 348 6.02 17.10 -0.74
CA ASP A 348 4.74 16.83 -0.13
C ASP A 348 3.61 17.34 -1.00
N PHE A 349 2.56 16.55 -1.14
CA PHE A 349 1.35 16.88 -1.87
C PHE A 349 0.19 16.91 -0.88
N LEU A 350 -0.25 18.12 -0.56
CA LEU A 350 -1.30 18.39 0.41
C LEU A 350 -2.62 18.58 -0.34
N PHE A 351 -3.57 17.71 -0.04
CA PHE A 351 -4.94 17.73 -0.53
C PHE A 351 -5.83 18.06 0.66
N GLY A 352 -6.67 19.09 0.56
CA GLY A 352 -7.70 19.38 1.58
C GLY A 352 -8.88 18.39 1.48
N ASP A 353 -10.10 18.88 1.68
CA ASP A 353 -11.37 18.13 1.58
C ASP A 353 -11.75 17.57 0.20
N ILE A 354 -10.87 16.85 -0.49
CA ILE A 354 -11.17 16.29 -1.84
C ILE A 354 -11.95 14.95 -1.77
N PHE A 355 -12.31 14.47 -0.57
CA PHE A 355 -12.88 13.12 -0.31
C PHE A 355 -14.13 13.10 0.59
N ASP A 356 -15.11 13.97 0.37
CA ASP A 356 -16.42 13.93 1.04
C ASP A 356 -17.31 12.72 0.65
N ASN A 357 -16.84 11.87 -0.28
CA ASN A 357 -17.49 10.67 -0.80
C ASN A 357 -18.70 10.94 -1.71
N THR A 358 -18.84 12.14 -2.27
CA THR A 358 -19.85 12.39 -3.29
C THR A 358 -19.51 11.68 -4.60
N PRO A 359 -20.52 11.20 -5.36
CA PRO A 359 -20.30 10.60 -6.69
C PRO A 359 -19.50 11.50 -7.65
N GLN A 360 -19.61 12.82 -7.49
CA GLN A 360 -18.91 13.83 -8.29
C GLN A 360 -17.40 13.82 -8.03
N GLU A 361 -16.96 13.67 -6.78
CA GLU A 361 -15.55 13.58 -6.42
C GLU A 361 -14.91 12.28 -6.91
N TYR A 362 -15.60 11.15 -6.75
CA TYR A 362 -15.17 9.88 -7.33
C TYR A 362 -14.98 9.98 -8.86
N GLU A 363 -15.85 10.71 -9.56
CA GLU A 363 -15.69 10.97 -11.00
C GLU A 363 -14.40 11.76 -11.32
N ILE A 364 -14.05 12.76 -10.50
CA ILE A 364 -12.83 13.56 -10.68
C ILE A 364 -11.60 12.69 -10.49
N ILE A 365 -11.59 11.90 -9.43
CA ILE A 365 -10.50 10.99 -9.07
C ILE A 365 -10.27 9.94 -10.17
N LEU A 366 -11.35 9.31 -10.63
CA LEU A 366 -11.29 8.34 -11.72
C LEU A 366 -10.86 8.98 -13.04
N ASN A 367 -11.25 10.24 -13.28
CA ASN A 367 -10.83 10.99 -14.46
C ASN A 367 -9.36 11.41 -14.41
N ILE A 368 -8.82 11.73 -13.23
CA ILE A 368 -7.37 11.85 -13.04
C ILE A 368 -6.75 10.58 -13.58
N GLN A 369 -7.16 9.38 -13.15
CA GLN A 369 -6.54 8.12 -13.58
C GLN A 369 -6.76 7.73 -15.06
N ASN A 370 -7.92 8.03 -15.64
CA ASN A 370 -8.37 7.45 -16.91
C ASN A 370 -7.75 8.05 -18.18
N ASN A 371 -7.08 9.20 -18.11
CA ASN A 371 -6.46 9.85 -19.28
C ASN A 371 -5.13 9.18 -19.72
N GLN A 372 -5.24 7.94 -20.18
CA GLN A 372 -4.39 7.13 -21.08
C GLN A 372 -2.85 7.07 -20.97
N GLN A 373 -2.12 7.78 -20.08
CA GLN A 373 -0.69 7.52 -19.79
C GLN A 373 -0.23 7.95 -18.37
N GLY A 374 -1.04 7.66 -17.36
CA GLY A 374 -0.81 8.15 -15.99
C GLY A 374 -1.50 9.48 -15.82
N GLY A 375 -2.31 9.57 -14.77
CA GLY A 375 -3.32 10.60 -14.68
C GLY A 375 -2.82 12.04 -14.70
N ASN A 376 -3.62 12.96 -15.25
CA ASN A 376 -3.34 14.39 -15.17
C ASN A 376 -3.95 14.96 -13.87
N PRO A 377 -3.16 15.19 -12.81
CA PRO A 377 -3.67 15.67 -11.53
C PRO A 377 -4.22 17.10 -11.61
N LEU A 378 -3.93 17.85 -12.68
CA LEU A 378 -4.42 19.22 -12.87
C LEU A 378 -5.90 19.31 -13.25
N LEU A 379 -6.59 18.17 -13.46
CA LEU A 379 -8.04 18.16 -13.72
C LEU A 379 -8.87 18.74 -12.57
N ILE A 380 -8.30 18.82 -11.36
CA ILE A 380 -8.91 19.55 -10.23
C ILE A 380 -9.26 20.99 -10.61
N LEU A 381 -8.41 21.64 -11.41
CA LEU A 381 -8.61 23.02 -11.83
C LEU A 381 -9.79 23.20 -12.77
N GLU A 382 -10.21 22.16 -13.50
CA GLU A 382 -11.32 22.26 -14.45
C GLU A 382 -12.69 22.11 -13.77
N ARG A 383 -12.72 21.71 -12.51
CA ARG A 383 -13.95 21.50 -11.73
C ARG A 383 -14.04 22.57 -10.63
N ASN A 384 -15.26 23.00 -10.32
CA ASN A 384 -15.50 23.82 -9.14
C ASN A 384 -15.77 22.84 -8.00
N ILE A 385 -14.71 22.38 -7.33
CA ILE A 385 -14.86 21.52 -6.16
C ILE A 385 -15.26 22.43 -4.99
N PRO A 386 -16.36 22.16 -4.28
CA PRO A 386 -16.66 22.86 -3.05
C PRO A 386 -15.70 22.36 -1.96
N SER A 387 -14.86 23.25 -1.39
CA SER A 387 -14.17 22.94 -0.12
C SER A 387 -15.23 22.90 0.99
N VAL A 388 -15.35 21.77 1.70
CA VAL A 388 -16.35 21.56 2.76
C VAL A 388 -15.66 21.50 4.11
N GLY A 389 -15.13 22.65 4.50
CA GLY A 389 -14.29 22.66 5.68
C GLY A 389 -13.62 23.97 5.90
N LYS A 390 -12.63 23.95 6.79
CA LYS A 390 -11.80 25.08 7.15
C LYS A 390 -10.41 24.53 7.36
N ASP A 391 -9.70 24.31 6.27
CA ASP A 391 -8.43 23.61 6.31
C ASP A 391 -7.28 24.54 6.71
N ARG A 392 -6.32 24.00 7.43
CA ARG A 392 -5.08 24.69 7.80
C ARG A 392 -3.87 23.90 7.30
N PHE A 393 -3.22 24.42 6.27
CA PHE A 393 -1.99 23.85 5.70
C PHE A 393 -0.76 24.43 6.41
N VAL A 394 0.04 23.58 7.05
CA VAL A 394 1.26 23.98 7.75
C VAL A 394 2.48 23.65 6.88
N LEU A 395 3.22 24.68 6.44
CA LEU A 395 4.39 24.51 5.56
C LEU A 395 5.70 24.67 6.35
N GLY A 396 6.50 23.60 6.40
CA GLY A 396 7.76 23.51 7.15
C GLY A 396 7.55 22.98 8.59
N ASP A 397 8.66 22.67 9.26
CA ASP A 397 8.66 21.98 10.56
C ASP A 397 9.28 22.81 11.70
N SER A 398 9.62 22.15 12.81
CA SER A 398 10.17 22.77 14.00
C SER A 398 11.67 23.04 14.03
N ASP A 399 12.42 22.34 13.18
CA ASP A 399 13.87 22.46 13.04
C ASP A 399 14.27 23.38 11.88
N ARG A 400 13.48 23.40 10.82
CA ARG A 400 13.59 24.24 9.64
C ARG A 400 12.24 24.87 9.36
N PRO A 401 12.13 26.21 9.52
CA PRO A 401 10.87 26.92 9.33
C PRO A 401 10.31 26.92 7.89
N TYR A 402 10.96 26.17 6.99
CA TYR A 402 10.88 26.16 5.52
C TYR A 402 11.38 24.81 4.98
N TYR A 403 10.85 24.36 3.84
CA TYR A 403 11.51 23.38 2.96
C TYR A 403 12.78 23.95 2.31
N ALA A 404 13.69 24.47 3.13
CA ALA A 404 14.86 25.16 2.65
C ALA A 404 16.11 24.32 2.91
N SER A 405 16.94 24.19 1.87
CA SER A 405 18.23 23.52 1.98
C SER A 405 19.06 24.16 3.09
N ALA A 406 19.67 23.36 3.95
CA ALA A 406 20.50 23.85 5.06
C ALA A 406 21.75 24.64 4.61
N ASP A 407 22.15 24.53 3.34
CA ASP A 407 23.35 25.18 2.80
C ASP A 407 23.03 26.10 1.61
N PRO A 408 23.05 27.43 1.79
CA PRO A 408 22.83 28.40 0.72
C PRO A 408 23.76 28.26 -0.49
N ALA A 409 24.95 27.66 -0.33
CA ALA A 409 25.87 27.41 -1.45
C ALA A 409 25.34 26.34 -2.42
N THR A 410 24.46 25.46 -1.97
CA THR A 410 23.85 24.40 -2.78
C THR A 410 22.66 24.89 -3.61
N LEU A 411 21.96 25.92 -3.14
CA LEU A 411 20.80 26.54 -3.83
C LEU A 411 21.15 27.11 -5.22
N LEU A 412 22.42 27.41 -5.48
CA LEU A 412 22.89 27.98 -6.74
C LEU A 412 23.68 27.00 -7.61
N THR A 413 24.11 25.86 -7.05
CA THR A 413 25.08 24.96 -7.70
C THR A 413 24.50 23.59 -8.06
N THR A 414 23.61 23.04 -7.23
CA THR A 414 22.99 21.72 -7.46
C THR A 414 21.47 21.76 -7.47
N ASN A 415 20.83 22.75 -6.83
CA ASN A 415 19.38 22.82 -6.67
C ASN A 415 18.84 24.26 -6.80
N PHE A 416 18.63 24.73 -8.04
CA PHE A 416 18.15 26.09 -8.32
C PHE A 416 16.77 26.33 -7.68
N LEU A 417 16.68 27.31 -6.76
CA LEU A 417 15.48 27.67 -5.98
C LEU A 417 14.97 26.58 -5.01
N GLY A 418 15.84 25.65 -4.60
CA GLY A 418 15.49 24.63 -3.61
C GLY A 418 14.41 23.63 -4.05
N LEU A 419 14.15 23.52 -5.35
CA LEU A 419 13.13 22.65 -5.98
C LEU A 419 13.33 21.12 -5.82
N ASN A 420 14.04 20.69 -4.79
CA ASN A 420 14.10 19.29 -4.35
C ASN A 420 13.37 19.10 -3.01
N GLU A 421 13.03 20.16 -2.29
CA GLU A 421 12.35 20.17 -0.98
C GLU A 421 11.22 21.23 -1.08
N TYR A 422 9.93 20.87 -1.21
CA TYR A 422 8.79 21.82 -1.21
C TYR A 422 7.42 21.15 -1.13
N ALA A 423 6.37 21.88 -0.72
CA ALA A 423 4.98 21.39 -0.72
C ALA A 423 4.18 21.78 -1.97
N ILE A 424 3.12 21.03 -2.27
CA ILE A 424 2.13 21.34 -3.29
C ILE A 424 0.74 21.26 -2.69
N ILE A 425 -0.07 22.32 -2.81
CA ILE A 425 -1.43 22.38 -2.26
C ILE A 425 -2.45 22.33 -3.40
N TYR A 426 -3.40 21.39 -3.34
CA TYR A 426 -4.28 21.01 -4.47
C TYR A 426 -5.72 21.57 -4.48
N ASP A 427 -6.20 22.26 -3.43
CA ASP A 427 -7.55 22.85 -3.38
C ASP A 427 -7.66 23.95 -2.31
N PHE A 428 -6.85 25.00 -2.43
CA PHE A 428 -6.86 26.10 -1.45
C PHE A 428 -7.98 27.10 -1.74
N ASP A 429 -8.97 27.22 -0.85
CA ASP A 429 -10.00 28.26 -0.87
C ASP A 429 -9.67 29.40 0.13
N PRO A 430 -9.27 30.60 -0.34
CA PRO A 430 -8.98 31.73 0.54
C PRO A 430 -10.14 32.23 1.42
N ALA A 431 -11.39 31.80 1.13
CA ALA A 431 -12.56 32.14 1.94
C ALA A 431 -12.72 31.22 3.17
N GLN A 432 -12.18 30.01 3.12
CA GLN A 432 -12.37 28.96 4.12
C GLN A 432 -11.06 28.54 4.77
N ASP A 433 -10.00 28.43 3.97
CA ASP A 433 -8.75 27.80 4.37
C ASP A 433 -7.71 28.81 4.85
N SER A 434 -6.65 28.29 5.46
CA SER A 434 -5.50 29.07 5.89
C SER A 434 -4.18 28.35 5.65
N ILE A 435 -3.13 29.14 5.40
CA ILE A 435 -1.75 28.66 5.28
C ILE A 435 -0.97 29.23 6.44
N GLN A 436 -0.32 28.37 7.20
CA GLN A 436 0.57 28.76 8.29
C GLN A 436 2.03 28.80 7.81
N LEU A 437 2.68 29.93 8.07
CA LEU A 437 4.06 30.25 7.68
C LEU A 437 4.84 30.79 8.89
N ASN A 438 6.17 30.67 8.88
CA ASN A 438 7.03 31.16 9.96
C ASN A 438 7.50 32.64 9.77
N GLY A 439 7.59 33.48 10.79
CA GLY A 439 8.12 34.85 10.66
C GLY A 439 7.08 35.92 10.30
N ARG A 440 7.29 36.70 9.23
CA ARG A 440 6.42 37.85 8.87
C ARG A 440 6.14 37.91 7.36
N PRO A 441 5.06 38.57 6.92
CA PRO A 441 4.76 38.75 5.49
C PRO A 441 5.94 39.26 4.65
N GLN A 442 6.79 40.13 5.19
CA GLN A 442 7.93 40.71 4.46
C GLN A 442 9.06 39.73 4.19
N ASP A 443 9.06 38.58 4.86
CA ASP A 443 10.07 37.55 4.68
C ASP A 443 9.78 36.65 3.47
N TYR A 444 8.66 36.89 2.78
CA TYR A 444 8.17 36.09 1.66
C TYR A 444 7.88 36.93 0.43
N ARG A 445 7.87 36.25 -0.72
CA ARG A 445 7.28 36.74 -1.97
C ARG A 445 6.35 35.71 -2.57
N LEU A 446 5.27 36.20 -3.17
CA LEU A 446 4.42 35.38 -4.03
C LEU A 446 4.82 35.63 -5.47
N ILE A 447 4.96 34.55 -6.24
CA ILE A 447 5.27 34.60 -7.65
C ILE A 447 4.15 33.93 -8.44
N ASP A 448 3.65 34.65 -9.44
CA ASP A 448 2.67 34.13 -10.36
C ASP A 448 3.34 33.13 -11.31
N VAL A 449 2.87 31.88 -11.26
CA VAL A 449 3.23 30.86 -12.22
C VAL A 449 2.05 30.69 -13.15
N ASN A 450 2.04 31.46 -14.24
CA ASN A 450 0.96 31.48 -15.21
C ASN A 450 1.38 30.81 -16.52
N ASN A 451 0.55 29.87 -16.99
CA ASN A 451 0.71 29.22 -18.29
C ASN A 451 2.05 28.45 -18.43
N LEU A 452 2.60 27.92 -17.33
CA LEU A 452 3.83 27.14 -17.37
C LEU A 452 3.56 25.79 -18.04
N ARG A 453 4.28 25.49 -19.12
CA ARG A 453 4.13 24.25 -19.89
C ARG A 453 5.19 23.24 -19.51
N VAL A 454 4.76 22.03 -19.21
CA VAL A 454 5.61 20.88 -18.89
C VAL A 454 5.42 19.83 -19.98
N GLU A 455 6.52 19.33 -20.55
CA GLU A 455 6.46 18.40 -21.68
C GLU A 455 5.80 17.08 -21.25
N GLY A 456 4.79 16.65 -22.01
CA GLY A 456 3.98 15.46 -21.69
C GLY A 456 2.71 15.77 -20.88
N ILE A 457 2.52 17.02 -20.44
CA ILE A 457 1.30 17.46 -19.74
C ILE A 457 0.51 18.40 -20.66
N GLN A 458 -0.76 18.07 -20.91
CA GLN A 458 -1.58 18.82 -21.87
C GLN A 458 -2.05 20.17 -21.30
N GLN A 459 -2.41 20.21 -20.02
CA GLN A 459 -2.84 21.44 -19.35
C GLN A 459 -1.63 22.20 -18.80
N PRO A 460 -1.57 23.53 -18.98
CA PRO A 460 -0.53 24.33 -18.35
C PRO A 460 -0.80 24.53 -16.86
N PHE A 461 0.26 24.77 -16.09
CA PHE A 461 0.17 25.06 -14.67
C PHE A 461 -0.22 26.52 -14.42
N PHE A 462 -1.12 26.70 -13.45
CA PHE A 462 -1.56 27.98 -12.90
C PHE A 462 -1.48 27.92 -11.38
N GLY A 463 -1.01 29.00 -10.77
CA GLY A 463 -0.90 29.05 -9.32
C GLY A 463 0.05 30.11 -8.81
N LYS A 464 0.32 30.04 -7.51
CA LYS A 464 1.21 30.94 -6.78
C LYS A 464 2.33 30.13 -6.13
N ALA A 465 3.59 30.48 -6.43
CA ALA A 465 4.73 29.97 -5.70
C ALA A 465 5.02 30.86 -4.49
N ILE A 466 5.16 30.27 -3.30
CA ILE A 466 5.57 30.94 -2.08
C ILE A 466 7.09 30.84 -2.00
N ILE A 467 7.76 31.98 -2.01
CA ILE A 467 9.22 32.08 -1.99
C ILE A 467 9.69 32.65 -0.65
N SER A 468 10.59 31.93 0.02
CA SER A 468 11.32 32.44 1.18
C SER A 468 12.47 33.35 0.75
N LEU A 469 12.65 34.47 1.46
CA LEU A 469 13.78 35.38 1.28
C LEU A 469 14.81 35.29 2.42
N GLN A 470 14.60 34.44 3.41
CA GLN A 470 15.31 34.52 4.68
C GLN A 470 16.77 34.03 4.64
N GLN A 471 17.16 33.21 3.66
CA GLN A 471 18.50 32.61 3.58
C GLN A 471 19.48 33.37 2.68
N GLY A 472 19.14 34.58 2.23
CA GLY A 472 19.99 35.39 1.35
C GLY A 472 19.97 34.98 -0.13
N ALA A 473 19.38 33.84 -0.46
CA ALA A 473 18.97 33.45 -1.81
C ALA A 473 17.47 33.05 -1.80
N PRO A 474 16.71 33.31 -2.90
CA PRO A 474 15.30 32.89 -2.98
C PRO A 474 15.15 31.37 -2.99
N ASP A 475 14.19 30.86 -2.23
CA ASP A 475 13.90 29.43 -2.09
C ASP A 475 12.39 29.14 -2.16
N VAL A 476 11.96 28.09 -2.86
CA VAL A 476 10.53 27.75 -3.06
C VAL A 476 10.05 26.87 -1.90
N LEU A 477 9.05 27.35 -1.17
CA LEU A 477 8.48 26.62 -0.03
C LEU A 477 7.27 25.77 -0.37
N GLY A 478 6.45 26.31 -1.25
CA GLY A 478 5.15 25.75 -1.53
C GLY A 478 4.63 26.27 -2.84
N TYR A 479 3.90 25.42 -3.56
CA TYR A 479 3.20 25.78 -4.76
C TYR A 479 1.70 25.53 -4.59
N ILE A 480 0.92 26.61 -4.64
CA ILE A 480 -0.53 26.53 -4.56
C ILE A 480 -1.06 26.41 -5.98
N ILE A 481 -1.66 25.27 -6.31
CA ILE A 481 -2.31 25.05 -7.59
C ILE A 481 -3.65 25.76 -7.56
N ALA A 482 -3.82 26.75 -8.43
CA ALA A 482 -5.03 27.57 -8.46
C ALA A 482 -5.28 28.14 -9.85
N ARG A 483 -6.53 28.45 -10.16
CA ARG A 483 -6.88 29.13 -11.43
C ARG A 483 -6.24 30.52 -11.51
N PRO A 484 -5.98 31.07 -12.71
CA PRO A 484 -5.30 32.35 -12.88
C PRO A 484 -6.02 33.53 -12.21
N GLU A 485 -7.32 33.43 -11.93
CA GLU A 485 -8.10 34.47 -11.27
C GLU A 485 -7.87 34.53 -9.75
N VAL A 486 -7.26 33.51 -9.14
CA VAL A 486 -6.97 33.48 -7.70
C VAL A 486 -5.78 34.38 -7.40
N THR A 487 -6.06 35.49 -6.72
CA THR A 487 -5.05 36.44 -6.24
C THR A 487 -4.87 36.27 -4.74
N LEU A 488 -3.63 36.07 -4.32
CA LEU A 488 -3.26 35.90 -2.92
C LEU A 488 -2.49 37.13 -2.43
N ASP A 489 -2.74 37.54 -1.20
CA ASP A 489 -2.05 38.63 -0.52
C ASP A 489 -1.48 38.12 0.80
N LEU A 490 -0.15 38.24 0.95
CA LEU A 490 0.56 37.85 2.17
C LEU A 490 0.06 38.57 3.43
N ASN A 491 -0.67 39.69 3.31
CA ASN A 491 -1.24 40.42 4.44
C ASN A 491 -2.69 40.02 4.76
N ALA A 492 -3.30 39.15 3.97
CA ALA A 492 -4.67 38.70 4.17
C ALA A 492 -4.79 37.74 5.37
N SER A 493 -6.02 37.60 5.91
CA SER A 493 -6.28 36.84 7.13
C SER A 493 -6.05 35.33 7.02
N TYR A 494 -6.01 34.78 5.80
CA TYR A 494 -5.75 33.35 5.54
C TYR A 494 -4.26 33.00 5.61
N PHE A 495 -3.33 33.96 5.52
CA PHE A 495 -1.93 33.69 5.89
C PHE A 495 -1.74 33.91 7.38
N LYS A 496 -1.42 32.83 8.09
CA LYS A 496 -1.11 32.84 9.52
C LYS A 496 0.41 32.83 9.68
N TYR A 497 0.95 33.81 10.41
CA TYR A 497 2.38 33.89 10.67
C TYR A 497 2.68 33.54 12.12
N VAL A 498 3.56 32.56 12.34
CA VAL A 498 4.01 32.10 13.65
C VAL A 498 5.52 32.30 13.83
N GLY A 499 6.00 32.58 15.04
CA GLY A 499 7.44 32.81 15.30
C GLY A 499 8.00 34.16 14.82
N THR A 500 9.22 34.53 15.24
CA THR A 500 9.89 35.80 14.86
C THR A 500 11.39 35.60 14.58
N ARG A 501 11.75 35.06 13.40
CA ARG A 501 13.13 34.62 13.04
C ARG A 501 13.67 33.52 14.00
N PRO A 502 14.79 32.82 13.69
CA PRO A 502 15.46 31.99 14.69
C PRO A 502 15.86 32.88 15.88
N GLN A 503 15.10 32.80 16.98
CA GLN A 503 15.33 33.61 18.16
C GLN A 503 16.54 33.06 18.91
N GLY A 504 17.62 33.86 18.99
CA GLY A 504 18.63 33.68 20.03
C GLY A 504 17.94 33.70 21.39
N ARG A 505 18.02 32.58 22.12
CA ARG A 505 17.32 32.34 23.40
C ARG A 505 17.30 33.57 24.32
N PRO A 506 16.11 34.10 24.69
CA PRO A 506 16.00 35.03 25.81
C PRO A 506 15.23 34.44 26.99
N GLY A 507 15.87 34.50 28.16
CA GLY A 507 15.30 35.03 29.40
C GLY A 507 14.12 34.30 30.07
N ARG A 508 14.46 33.55 31.13
CA ARG A 508 13.59 32.96 32.18
C ARG A 508 12.21 33.62 32.38
N ARG A 509 11.11 32.94 31.98
CA ARG A 509 9.77 32.96 32.64
C ARG A 509 9.08 31.59 32.47
N ARG A 510 7.99 31.39 33.23
CA ARG A 510 7.58 30.13 33.90
C ARG A 510 7.10 29.03 32.91
N LYS A 511 7.54 27.78 33.15
CA LYS A 511 7.46 26.66 32.20
C LYS A 511 6.26 25.74 32.44
N ILE A 512 5.33 25.65 31.49
CA ILE A 512 4.58 24.39 31.28
C ILE A 512 5.56 23.41 30.66
N SER A 513 5.45 22.13 31.00
CA SER A 513 6.43 21.13 30.58
C SER A 513 5.74 20.09 29.74
N GLN A 514 5.97 20.22 28.44
CA GLN A 514 5.66 19.21 27.44
C GLN A 514 6.82 18.19 27.38
N LEU A 515 6.51 17.02 26.86
CA LEU A 515 7.42 15.94 26.53
C LEU A 515 7.63 16.02 25.02
N GLY A 516 8.70 16.69 24.61
CA GLY A 516 8.87 17.09 23.23
C GLY A 516 10.33 17.16 22.81
N THR A 517 10.55 16.88 21.54
CA THR A 517 11.78 17.01 20.78
C THR A 517 11.57 18.08 19.73
N THR A 518 12.37 18.04 18.67
CA THR A 518 12.13 18.85 17.48
C THR A 518 11.32 18.09 16.43
N GLY A 519 11.13 16.78 16.62
CA GLY A 519 10.23 15.93 15.84
C GLY A 519 8.82 15.88 16.42
N ARG A 520 7.97 15.02 15.86
CA ARG A 520 6.62 14.72 16.37
C ARG A 520 6.74 13.78 17.57
N ASP A 521 6.14 14.15 18.69
CA ASP A 521 6.08 13.37 19.92
C ASP A 521 4.61 13.21 20.33
N LEU A 522 4.05 12.04 20.08
CA LEU A 522 2.66 11.73 20.40
C LEU A 522 2.62 10.90 21.67
N SER A 523 1.79 11.30 22.64
CA SER A 523 1.34 10.42 23.71
C SER A 523 -0.06 9.95 23.35
N LEU A 524 -0.22 8.63 23.22
CA LEU A 524 -1.44 8.03 22.69
C LEU A 524 -2.33 7.42 23.77
N ASP A 525 -1.76 7.00 24.90
CA ASP A 525 -2.55 6.42 26.00
C ASP A 525 -1.84 6.53 27.36
N ALA A 526 -2.61 6.41 28.45
CA ALA A 526 -2.18 6.46 29.84
C ALA A 526 -2.82 5.36 30.71
N ALA A 527 -2.06 4.79 31.64
CA ALA A 527 -2.57 3.86 32.65
C ALA A 527 -2.02 4.15 34.04
N THR A 528 -2.69 3.71 35.11
CA THR A 528 -2.15 3.80 36.48
C THR A 528 -2.04 2.46 37.18
N ASP A 529 -1.10 2.35 38.12
CA ASP A 529 -1.01 1.20 39.01
C ASP A 529 -1.63 1.45 40.40
N SER A 530 -1.77 0.38 41.18
CA SER A 530 -2.28 0.42 42.55
C SER A 530 -1.42 1.24 43.53
N ALA A 531 -0.18 1.59 43.16
CA ALA A 531 0.68 2.49 43.94
C ALA A 531 0.46 3.98 43.57
N GLY A 532 -0.41 4.28 42.60
CA GLY A 532 -0.70 5.61 42.10
C GLY A 532 0.39 6.17 41.18
N ASN A 533 1.24 5.32 40.60
CA ASN A 533 2.09 5.73 39.49
C ASN A 533 1.25 5.79 38.22
N VAL A 534 1.63 6.67 37.30
CA VAL A 534 1.04 6.77 35.97
C VAL A 534 2.09 6.42 34.93
N TYR A 535 1.66 5.70 33.91
CA TYR A 535 2.44 5.27 32.76
C TYR A 535 1.81 5.88 31.53
N ILE A 536 2.64 6.34 30.61
CA ILE A 536 2.20 6.89 29.31
C ILE A 536 3.04 6.29 28.21
N THR A 537 2.40 6.06 27.07
CA THR A 537 3.03 5.48 25.88
C THR A 537 2.71 6.31 24.64
N GLY A 538 3.49 6.10 23.59
CA GLY A 538 3.20 6.69 22.29
C GLY A 538 4.32 6.52 21.29
N THR A 539 4.40 7.47 20.37
CA THR A 539 5.29 7.43 19.20
C THR A 539 6.11 8.71 19.11
N THR A 540 7.35 8.63 18.62
CA THR A 540 8.22 9.80 18.39
C THR A 540 9.00 9.70 17.08
N THR A 541 9.14 10.80 16.33
CA THR A 541 10.12 10.91 15.22
C THR A 541 11.49 11.42 15.70
N GLY A 542 11.60 11.83 16.97
CA GLY A 542 12.79 12.45 17.53
C GLY A 542 13.49 11.59 18.60
N PRO A 543 14.62 12.07 19.14
CA PRO A 543 15.32 11.43 20.24
C PRO A 543 14.71 11.79 21.61
N LEU A 544 13.44 11.44 21.87
CA LEU A 544 12.68 11.85 23.06
C LEU A 544 13.26 11.28 24.36
N PHE A 545 13.46 9.96 24.39
CA PHE A 545 14.01 9.25 25.55
C PHE A 545 15.13 8.28 25.15
N GLY A 546 15.63 8.40 23.92
CA GLY A 546 16.63 7.55 23.32
C GLY A 546 17.08 8.07 21.96
N THR A 547 17.65 7.19 21.13
CA THR A 547 17.98 7.49 19.74
C THR A 547 16.92 6.87 18.85
N ASN A 548 16.33 7.66 17.95
CA ASN A 548 15.39 7.14 16.95
C ASN A 548 16.13 6.18 16.00
N GLN A 549 15.64 4.94 15.88
CA GLN A 549 16.25 3.89 15.04
C GLN A 549 15.57 3.74 13.68
N GLY A 550 14.31 4.16 13.57
CA GLY A 550 13.48 4.12 12.37
C GLY A 550 13.00 5.49 11.90
N SER A 551 11.89 5.52 11.16
CA SER A 551 11.18 6.75 10.84
C SER A 551 10.43 7.29 12.07
N ILE A 552 9.88 6.39 12.89
CA ILE A 552 9.23 6.64 14.17
C ILE A 552 9.58 5.50 15.13
N ASP A 553 9.72 5.82 16.42
CA ASP A 553 9.97 4.84 17.48
C ASP A 553 8.87 4.90 18.54
N ALA A 554 8.57 3.75 19.14
CA ALA A 554 7.70 3.65 20.29
C ALA A 554 8.42 4.14 21.55
N TRP A 555 7.68 4.70 22.51
CA TRP A 555 8.22 5.09 23.79
C TRP A 555 7.26 4.83 24.95
N LEU A 556 7.82 4.64 26.15
CA LEU A 556 7.11 4.34 27.39
C LEU A 556 7.76 5.12 28.54
N ALA A 557 6.97 5.84 29.33
CA ALA A 557 7.45 6.58 30.50
C ALA A 557 6.61 6.32 31.76
N LYS A 558 7.27 6.38 32.92
CA LYS A 558 6.64 6.25 34.24
C LYS A 558 6.81 7.54 35.04
N TYR A 559 5.73 7.98 35.66
CA TYR A 559 5.71 9.05 36.66
C TYR A 559 5.13 8.51 37.97
N ASN A 560 5.68 8.94 39.10
CA ASN A 560 5.10 8.59 40.38
C ASN A 560 3.88 9.45 40.72
N SER A 561 3.18 9.13 41.81
CA SER A 561 2.00 9.89 42.28
C SER A 561 2.29 11.39 42.55
N SER A 562 3.56 11.72 42.84
CA SER A 562 4.04 13.10 42.96
C SER A 562 4.28 13.79 41.61
N GLY A 563 3.99 13.15 40.48
CA GLY A 563 4.15 13.68 39.13
C GLY A 563 5.61 13.83 38.70
N THR A 564 6.51 13.12 39.36
CA THR A 564 7.95 13.10 39.02
C THR A 564 8.23 11.91 38.12
N GLN A 565 8.89 12.15 36.98
CA GLN A 565 9.33 11.09 36.08
C GLN A 565 10.33 10.17 36.80
N VAL A 566 10.03 8.88 36.84
CA VAL A 566 10.88 7.84 37.45
C VAL A 566 11.84 7.27 36.42
N TRP A 567 11.32 6.91 35.25
CA TRP A 567 12.10 6.43 34.12
C TRP A 567 11.32 6.65 32.82
N ALA A 568 12.04 6.64 31.69
CA ALA A 568 11.46 6.58 30.36
C ALA A 568 12.34 5.70 29.45
N ARG A 569 11.74 5.17 28.38
CA ARG A 569 12.35 4.31 27.39
C ARG A 569 11.82 4.69 26.01
N GLN A 570 12.70 4.82 25.04
CA GLN A 570 12.37 4.84 23.62
C GLN A 570 12.97 3.58 23.00
N PHE A 571 12.22 2.91 22.13
CA PHE A 571 12.59 1.65 21.52
C PHE A 571 11.94 1.47 20.15
N GLY A 572 12.68 0.93 19.21
CA GLY A 572 12.26 0.67 17.84
C GLY A 572 13.30 -0.17 17.08
N GLY A 573 12.93 -0.63 15.90
CA GLY A 573 13.76 -1.28 14.91
C GLY A 573 14.21 -0.31 13.81
N SER A 574 14.57 -0.83 12.63
CA SER A 574 15.01 -0.03 11.48
C SER A 574 13.86 0.55 10.64
N SER A 575 12.63 0.42 11.09
CA SER A 575 11.39 0.83 10.40
C SER A 575 10.50 1.56 11.41
N GLY A 576 9.33 2.05 11.02
CA GLY A 576 8.42 2.70 11.95
C GLY A 576 7.88 1.73 13.01
N ASP A 577 7.91 2.15 14.27
CA ASP A 577 7.31 1.46 15.42
C ASP A 577 6.44 2.44 16.22
N SER A 578 5.20 2.04 16.49
CA SER A 578 4.25 2.83 17.27
C SER A 578 3.69 2.04 18.44
N ALA A 579 3.40 2.71 19.55
CA ALA A 579 2.71 2.13 20.70
C ALA A 579 1.38 2.87 20.94
N HIS A 580 0.26 2.16 20.78
CA HIS A 580 -1.07 2.75 20.74
C HIS A 580 -1.76 2.76 22.11
N ALA A 581 -1.73 1.64 22.85
CA ALA A 581 -2.40 1.51 24.14
C ALA A 581 -1.53 0.85 25.22
N ILE A 582 -1.91 1.10 26.48
CA ILE A 582 -1.21 0.67 27.67
C ILE A 582 -2.18 0.24 28.78
N ALA A 583 -1.90 -0.89 29.42
CA ALA A 583 -2.62 -1.35 30.60
C ALA A 583 -1.66 -1.77 31.72
N THR A 584 -2.13 -1.82 32.96
CA THR A 584 -1.36 -2.39 34.07
C THR A 584 -2.13 -3.47 34.81
N ASP A 585 -1.41 -4.46 35.36
CA ASP A 585 -2.02 -5.45 36.23
C ASP A 585 -1.93 -5.05 37.71
N SER A 586 -2.63 -5.81 38.57
CA SER A 586 -2.62 -5.62 40.02
C SER A 586 -1.22 -5.75 40.67
N GLN A 587 -0.25 -6.33 39.98
CA GLN A 587 1.15 -6.45 40.42
C GLN A 587 2.02 -5.27 39.97
N GLY A 588 1.47 -4.34 39.18
CA GLY A 588 2.17 -3.20 38.62
C GLY A 588 3.07 -3.55 37.43
N ASN A 589 2.83 -4.69 36.76
CA ASN A 589 3.40 -4.93 35.43
C ASN A 589 2.63 -4.11 34.39
N ILE A 590 3.32 -3.76 33.33
CA ILE A 590 2.84 -2.86 32.29
C ILE A 590 2.75 -3.64 30.98
N TYR A 591 1.64 -3.49 30.27
CA TYR A 591 1.41 -4.12 28.97
C TYR A 591 1.21 -3.02 27.94
N VAL A 592 1.97 -3.07 26.86
CA VAL A 592 1.91 -2.08 25.78
C VAL A 592 1.67 -2.81 24.48
N VAL A 593 0.84 -2.24 23.62
CA VAL A 593 0.52 -2.77 22.29
C VAL A 593 0.75 -1.74 21.21
N GLY A 594 0.93 -2.20 19.97
CA GLY A 594 1.05 -1.33 18.82
C GLY A 594 1.40 -2.07 17.55
N GLU A 595 2.08 -1.37 16.64
CA GLU A 595 2.48 -1.88 15.33
C GLU A 595 3.96 -1.64 15.02
N THR A 596 4.51 -2.45 14.10
CA THR A 596 5.88 -2.31 13.61
C THR A 596 5.95 -2.61 12.11
N GLY A 597 6.66 -1.78 11.35
CA GLY A 597 7.03 -2.05 9.96
C GLY A 597 8.26 -2.96 9.81
N GLY A 598 8.90 -3.32 10.92
CA GLY A 598 10.21 -3.97 10.97
C GLY A 598 10.25 -5.22 11.84
N SER A 599 11.45 -5.54 12.34
CA SER A 599 11.68 -6.68 13.23
C SER A 599 11.96 -6.20 14.65
N LEU A 600 10.91 -5.92 15.43
CA LEU A 600 11.00 -5.34 16.76
C LEU A 600 11.26 -6.39 17.85
N PHE A 601 10.41 -7.44 17.90
CA PHE A 601 10.53 -8.55 18.85
C PHE A 601 10.75 -9.91 18.18
N SER A 602 10.37 -10.02 16.90
CA SER A 602 10.65 -11.18 16.05
C SER A 602 10.95 -10.72 14.63
N PRO A 603 11.45 -11.58 13.73
CA PRO A 603 11.45 -11.26 12.31
C PRO A 603 10.05 -10.85 11.84
N LYS A 604 9.99 -9.84 10.95
CA LYS A 604 8.76 -9.37 10.33
C LYS A 604 7.98 -10.52 9.67
N GLN A 605 6.67 -10.57 9.87
CA GLN A 605 5.80 -11.67 9.45
C GLN A 605 4.80 -11.25 8.36
N SER A 606 4.28 -10.02 8.41
CA SER A 606 3.40 -9.41 7.42
C SER A 606 4.20 -8.70 6.32
N GLN A 607 3.52 -8.36 5.23
CA GLN A 607 4.16 -7.64 4.11
C GLN A 607 4.47 -6.18 4.50
N GLN A 608 3.55 -5.51 5.21
CA GLN A 608 3.65 -4.10 5.57
C GLN A 608 3.83 -3.88 7.09
N LEU A 609 2.86 -4.25 7.93
CA LEU A 609 2.90 -4.01 9.38
C LEU A 609 2.58 -5.27 10.18
N ASP A 610 3.31 -5.49 11.28
CA ASP A 610 3.01 -6.52 12.28
C ASP A 610 2.45 -5.89 13.54
N ALA A 611 1.48 -6.56 14.17
CA ALA A 611 0.99 -6.18 15.48
C ALA A 611 1.96 -6.70 16.55
N TRP A 612 2.08 -5.98 17.67
CA TRP A 612 2.87 -6.44 18.80
C TRP A 612 2.24 -6.15 20.16
N VAL A 613 2.64 -6.96 21.14
CA VAL A 613 2.33 -6.79 22.56
C VAL A 613 3.59 -7.06 23.38
N ALA A 614 3.87 -6.22 24.37
CA ALA A 614 5.03 -6.37 25.25
C ALA A 614 4.67 -6.13 26.71
N LYS A 615 5.30 -6.93 27.59
CA LYS A 615 5.18 -6.80 29.04
C LYS A 615 6.46 -6.23 29.64
N TYR A 616 6.31 -5.29 30.54
CA TYR A 616 7.39 -4.68 31.32
C TYR A 616 7.12 -4.82 32.83
N ASP A 617 8.19 -4.89 33.62
CA ASP A 617 8.08 -4.74 35.06
C ASP A 617 7.91 -3.26 35.46
N THR A 618 7.62 -3.02 36.74
CA THR A 618 7.43 -1.66 37.29
C THR A 618 8.68 -0.75 37.19
N ASN A 619 9.85 -1.33 36.91
CA ASN A 619 11.13 -0.63 36.72
C ASN A 619 11.42 -0.32 35.23
N GLY A 620 10.52 -0.72 34.32
CA GLY A 620 10.64 -0.51 32.89
C GLY A 620 11.57 -1.51 32.20
N ASN A 621 11.82 -2.68 32.80
CA ASN A 621 12.52 -3.78 32.14
C ASN A 621 11.52 -4.63 31.36
N ARG A 622 11.79 -4.87 30.07
CA ARG A 622 10.96 -5.75 29.25
C ARG A 622 11.09 -7.19 29.73
N LEU A 623 9.98 -7.78 30.18
CA LEU A 623 9.90 -9.19 30.57
C LEU A 623 9.72 -10.08 29.35
N TRP A 624 8.86 -9.69 28.41
CA TRP A 624 8.69 -10.36 27.12
C TRP A 624 8.08 -9.42 26.07
N GLY A 625 8.26 -9.78 24.80
CA GLY A 625 7.59 -9.16 23.65
C GLY A 625 7.09 -10.23 22.70
N ARG A 626 5.96 -9.97 22.04
CA ARG A 626 5.37 -10.80 20.98
C ARG A 626 5.06 -9.90 19.80
N GLN A 627 5.47 -10.33 18.63
CA GLN A 627 5.18 -9.70 17.35
C GLN A 627 4.53 -10.77 16.48
N PHE A 628 3.45 -10.42 15.80
CA PHE A 628 2.62 -11.38 15.09
C PHE A 628 1.86 -10.76 13.91
N ASN A 629 1.57 -11.59 12.92
CA ASN A 629 0.57 -11.29 11.89
C ASN A 629 -0.83 -11.72 12.38
N ALA A 630 -1.78 -10.79 12.32
CA ALA A 630 -3.18 -10.99 12.65
C ALA A 630 -4.06 -11.38 11.45
N GLY A 631 -3.54 -11.23 10.23
CA GLY A 631 -4.17 -11.55 8.97
C GLY A 631 -3.63 -10.61 7.88
N GLY A 632 -3.42 -11.12 6.66
CA GLY A 632 -3.14 -10.29 5.50
C GLY A 632 -1.79 -9.56 5.48
N PHE A 633 -1.82 -8.34 4.94
CA PHE A 633 -0.67 -7.49 4.62
C PHE A 633 -0.28 -6.55 5.76
N VAL A 634 -1.27 -6.09 6.53
CA VAL A 634 -1.13 -5.17 7.66
C VAL A 634 -1.82 -5.80 8.86
N SER A 635 -1.21 -5.70 10.03
CA SER A 635 -1.81 -6.08 11.31
C SER A 635 -1.40 -5.06 12.35
N THR A 636 -2.36 -4.49 13.05
CA THR A 636 -2.13 -3.43 14.04
C THR A 636 -2.90 -3.75 15.32
N ALA A 637 -2.31 -3.45 16.47
CA ALA A 637 -2.96 -3.59 17.77
C ALA A 637 -3.29 -2.19 18.32
N TRP A 638 -4.53 -1.99 18.74
CA TRP A 638 -5.04 -0.69 19.18
C TRP A 638 -5.47 -0.68 20.65
N GLY A 639 -6.14 -1.75 21.12
CA GLY A 639 -6.59 -1.86 22.50
C GLY A 639 -5.84 -2.92 23.30
N VAL A 640 -5.66 -2.70 24.60
CA VAL A 640 -5.15 -3.70 25.54
C VAL A 640 -5.82 -3.59 26.91
N ASP A 641 -6.22 -4.72 27.48
CA ASP A 641 -6.71 -4.79 28.85
C ASP A 641 -6.29 -6.12 29.53
N VAL A 642 -6.33 -6.17 30.85
CA VAL A 642 -5.81 -7.28 31.66
C VAL A 642 -6.84 -7.74 32.70
N ASP A 643 -7.17 -9.03 32.66
CA ASP A 643 -8.11 -9.60 33.63
C ASP A 643 -7.47 -9.74 35.03
N PRO A 644 -8.27 -9.92 36.10
CA PRO A 644 -7.74 -10.12 37.46
C PRO A 644 -6.79 -11.32 37.62
N ALA A 645 -6.80 -12.28 36.68
CA ALA A 645 -5.87 -13.42 36.67
C ALA A 645 -4.53 -13.09 35.98
N GLY A 646 -4.40 -11.89 35.41
CA GLY A 646 -3.21 -11.42 34.70
C GLY A 646 -3.13 -11.89 33.24
N ASN A 647 -4.24 -12.33 32.64
CA ASN A 647 -4.30 -12.60 31.21
C ASN A 647 -4.52 -11.31 30.45
N VAL A 648 -3.85 -11.18 29.31
CA VAL A 648 -3.82 -9.97 28.49
C VAL A 648 -4.74 -10.16 27.30
N TYR A 649 -5.62 -9.20 27.06
CA TYR A 649 -6.52 -9.14 25.92
C TYR A 649 -6.04 -8.02 25.01
N VAL A 650 -5.87 -8.32 23.73
CA VAL A 650 -5.38 -7.37 22.73
C VAL A 650 -6.36 -7.37 21.58
N SER A 651 -6.80 -6.19 21.15
CA SER A 651 -7.66 -6.02 19.98
C SER A 651 -7.01 -5.14 18.93
N GLY A 652 -7.48 -5.25 17.69
CA GLY A 652 -6.98 -4.45 16.59
C GLY A 652 -7.58 -4.86 15.26
N LEU A 653 -6.94 -4.43 14.17
CA LEU A 653 -7.40 -4.69 12.81
C LEU A 653 -6.31 -5.34 11.95
N ALA A 654 -6.75 -5.97 10.86
CA ALA A 654 -5.91 -6.64 9.89
C ALA A 654 -6.40 -6.34 8.48
N VAL A 655 -5.52 -5.92 7.57
CA VAL A 655 -5.88 -5.63 6.17
C VAL A 655 -5.47 -6.82 5.30
N LYS A 656 -6.42 -7.44 4.60
CA LYS A 656 -6.18 -8.64 3.79
C LYS A 656 -6.83 -8.55 2.40
N ASP A 657 -6.56 -9.55 1.55
CA ASP A 657 -7.21 -9.66 0.24
C ASP A 657 -8.73 -9.81 0.43
N ASN A 658 -9.51 -8.92 -0.17
CA ASN A 658 -10.97 -9.03 -0.17
C ASN A 658 -11.39 -10.26 -1.02
N PRO A 659 -12.08 -11.27 -0.48
CA PRO A 659 -12.61 -12.41 -1.23
C PRO A 659 -13.90 -12.06 -2.00
N ASN A 660 -14.55 -10.96 -1.63
CA ASN A 660 -15.83 -10.46 -2.15
C ASN A 660 -15.66 -9.34 -3.20
N ARG A 661 -14.56 -9.37 -3.99
CA ARG A 661 -14.29 -8.38 -5.06
C ARG A 661 -15.39 -8.27 -6.12
N GLU A 662 -16.24 -9.29 -6.21
CA GLU A 662 -17.39 -9.30 -7.11
C GLU A 662 -18.56 -8.46 -6.58
N ILE A 663 -18.57 -8.18 -5.27
CA ILE A 663 -19.61 -7.40 -4.56
C ILE A 663 -19.14 -5.95 -4.37
N PHE A 664 -17.86 -5.77 -4.00
CA PHE A 664 -17.25 -4.45 -3.82
C PHE A 664 -15.97 -4.37 -4.64
N ASP A 665 -15.82 -3.34 -5.49
CA ASP A 665 -14.63 -3.12 -6.33
C ASP A 665 -13.46 -2.54 -5.48
N PHE A 666 -13.15 -3.19 -4.36
CA PHE A 666 -11.97 -2.93 -3.52
C PHE A 666 -11.07 -4.16 -3.52
N SER A 667 -9.76 -3.96 -3.67
CA SER A 667 -8.80 -5.08 -3.68
C SER A 667 -8.59 -5.70 -2.29
N VAL A 668 -8.83 -4.94 -1.23
CA VAL A 668 -8.55 -5.31 0.16
C VAL A 668 -9.77 -5.10 1.05
N GLU A 669 -9.81 -5.80 2.19
CA GLU A 669 -10.78 -5.64 3.27
C GLU A 669 -10.06 -5.54 4.61
N ASP A 670 -10.70 -4.86 5.58
CA ASP A 670 -10.21 -4.68 6.94
C ASP A 670 -11.04 -5.53 7.90
N ASP A 671 -10.34 -6.33 8.70
CA ASP A 671 -10.90 -7.30 9.62
C ASP A 671 -10.50 -7.01 11.06
N SER A 672 -11.48 -7.01 11.95
CA SER A 672 -11.24 -6.83 13.38
C SER A 672 -10.95 -8.15 14.09
N TRP A 673 -10.09 -8.10 15.09
CA TRP A 673 -9.70 -9.28 15.85
C TRP A 673 -9.48 -8.98 17.32
N ILE A 674 -9.58 -10.04 18.14
CA ILE A 674 -9.15 -10.05 19.53
C ILE A 674 -8.34 -11.30 19.84
N ARG A 675 -7.27 -11.14 20.61
CA ARG A 675 -6.37 -12.21 21.06
C ARG A 675 -6.21 -12.17 22.56
N LYS A 676 -6.19 -13.36 23.18
CA LYS A 676 -5.88 -13.53 24.61
C LYS A 676 -4.51 -14.17 24.78
N PHE A 677 -3.72 -13.63 25.70
CA PHE A 677 -2.43 -14.16 26.12
C PHE A 677 -2.44 -14.46 27.62
N ASP A 678 -1.69 -15.47 28.05
CA ASP A 678 -1.39 -15.65 29.46
C ASP A 678 -0.34 -14.61 29.95
N SER A 679 -0.10 -14.57 31.26
CA SER A 679 0.86 -13.65 31.88
C SER A 679 2.32 -13.85 31.45
N ASN A 680 2.64 -14.98 30.80
CA ASN A 680 3.95 -15.31 30.22
C ASN A 680 4.05 -14.97 28.72
N GLY A 681 2.97 -14.44 28.13
CA GLY A 681 2.88 -14.07 26.72
C GLY A 681 2.62 -15.25 25.78
N ASN A 682 2.09 -16.38 26.27
CA ASN A 682 1.61 -17.44 25.39
C ASN A 682 0.20 -17.12 24.93
N GLN A 683 -0.03 -17.16 23.62
CA GLN A 683 -1.37 -16.96 23.06
C GLN A 683 -2.26 -18.14 23.47
N LEU A 684 -3.40 -17.84 24.09
CA LEU A 684 -4.41 -18.81 24.52
C LEU A 684 -5.46 -19.03 23.43
N TRP A 685 -5.93 -17.96 22.80
CA TRP A 685 -6.87 -18.01 21.66
C TRP A 685 -6.82 -16.71 20.84
N SER A 686 -7.40 -16.77 19.64
CA SER A 686 -7.63 -15.64 18.74
C SER A 686 -9.03 -15.77 18.16
N THR A 687 -9.75 -14.67 18.09
CA THR A 687 -11.11 -14.59 17.53
C THR A 687 -11.14 -13.46 16.53
N GLU A 688 -11.40 -13.80 15.27
CA GLU A 688 -11.67 -12.83 14.21
C GLU A 688 -13.16 -12.51 14.23
N ILE A 689 -13.48 -11.22 14.19
CA ILE A 689 -14.84 -10.74 13.96
C ILE A 689 -14.93 -10.60 12.45
N ASN A 690 -15.66 -11.48 11.77
CA ASN A 690 -15.77 -11.43 10.31
C ASN A 690 -17.05 -10.68 9.94
N THR A 691 -16.95 -9.66 9.10
CA THR A 691 -18.12 -8.95 8.54
C THR A 691 -17.93 -8.81 7.02
N PRO A 692 -19.01 -8.73 6.22
CA PRO A 692 -18.89 -8.64 4.77
C PRO A 692 -18.37 -7.27 4.26
N PHE A 693 -18.08 -6.33 5.16
CA PHE A 693 -17.65 -4.96 4.87
C PHE A 693 -16.42 -4.58 5.69
N PHE A 694 -15.82 -3.41 5.39
CA PHE A 694 -14.74 -2.85 6.23
C PHE A 694 -15.21 -2.70 7.68
N HIS A 695 -14.40 -3.15 8.62
CA HIS A 695 -14.67 -2.95 10.04
C HIS A 695 -13.37 -2.93 10.84
N GLU A 696 -13.22 -1.88 11.63
CA GLU A 696 -12.04 -1.67 12.45
C GLU A 696 -12.39 -1.73 13.93
N CYS A 697 -11.36 -1.99 14.73
CA CYS A 697 -11.43 -2.14 16.18
C CYS A 697 -10.36 -1.30 16.84
N TYR A 698 -10.75 -0.46 17.80
CA TYR A 698 -9.82 0.46 18.47
C TYR A 698 -9.62 0.20 19.94
N ASP A 699 -10.53 -0.51 20.61
CA ASP A 699 -10.44 -0.67 22.04
C ASP A 699 -10.98 -2.03 22.54
N VAL A 700 -10.55 -2.41 23.74
CA VAL A 700 -10.95 -3.63 24.44
C VAL A 700 -11.01 -3.39 25.95
N THR A 701 -12.08 -3.89 26.58
CA THR A 701 -12.20 -3.97 28.05
C THR A 701 -12.55 -5.40 28.44
N VAL A 702 -12.13 -5.84 29.64
CA VAL A 702 -12.42 -7.16 30.19
C VAL A 702 -13.10 -7.08 31.55
N ASP A 703 -14.23 -7.78 31.69
CA ASP A 703 -14.93 -7.87 32.97
C ASP A 703 -14.22 -8.80 33.97
N GLN A 704 -14.68 -8.76 35.23
CA GLN A 704 -14.14 -9.60 36.31
C GLN A 704 -14.27 -11.12 36.07
N GLN A 705 -15.12 -11.54 35.12
CA GLN A 705 -15.28 -12.96 34.75
C GLN A 705 -14.40 -13.34 33.54
N GLY A 706 -13.64 -12.40 32.99
CA GLY A 706 -12.77 -12.60 31.85
C GLY A 706 -13.51 -12.57 30.51
N ASN A 707 -14.72 -12.02 30.43
CA ASN A 707 -15.35 -11.74 29.14
C ASN A 707 -14.82 -10.40 28.62
N ALA A 708 -14.40 -10.39 27.36
CA ALA A 708 -13.92 -9.20 26.70
C ALA A 708 -15.01 -8.55 25.86
N TYR A 709 -14.96 -7.23 25.79
CA TYR A 709 -15.81 -6.42 24.93
C TYR A 709 -14.91 -5.57 24.05
N ILE A 710 -15.16 -5.57 22.76
CA ILE A 710 -14.42 -4.75 21.80
C ILE A 710 -15.38 -3.96 20.93
N THR A 711 -14.92 -2.80 20.48
CA THR A 711 -15.71 -1.89 19.66
C THR A 711 -14.88 -1.22 18.58
N GLY A 712 -15.60 -0.73 17.58
CA GLY A 712 -15.10 0.20 16.59
C GLY A 712 -16.24 0.54 15.64
N TRP A 713 -15.93 0.69 14.36
CA TRP A 713 -16.92 1.07 13.36
C TRP A 713 -16.82 0.15 12.13
N THR A 714 -17.85 0.16 11.31
CA THR A 714 -17.98 -0.64 10.10
C THR A 714 -18.59 0.19 8.97
N GLN A 715 -18.14 -0.04 7.74
CA GLN A 715 -18.74 0.53 6.53
C GLN A 715 -19.76 -0.44 5.93
N GLY A 716 -20.80 -0.79 6.70
CA GLY A 716 -21.88 -1.64 6.21
C GLY A 716 -22.59 -2.39 7.30
N LEU A 717 -23.28 -3.47 6.94
CA LEU A 717 -24.02 -4.27 7.89
C LEU A 717 -23.14 -5.35 8.51
N VAL A 718 -23.01 -5.33 9.84
CA VAL A 718 -22.44 -6.42 10.64
C VAL A 718 -23.47 -7.55 10.87
N ARG A 719 -24.73 -7.29 10.50
CA ARG A 719 -25.86 -8.22 10.50
C ARG A 719 -26.66 -8.06 9.20
N GLU A 720 -26.74 -9.09 8.36
CA GLU A 720 -27.64 -9.05 7.19
C GLU A 720 -29.11 -9.12 7.64
N SER A 721 -29.86 -8.01 7.62
CA SER A 721 -31.34 -8.01 7.51
C SER A 721 -32.07 -6.65 7.51
N ASP A 722 -31.40 -5.48 7.51
CA ASP A 722 -32.13 -4.19 7.46
C ASP A 722 -32.19 -3.62 6.02
N PRO A 723 -33.21 -3.94 5.20
CA PRO A 723 -33.35 -3.41 3.84
C PRO A 723 -33.65 -1.90 3.79
N ILE A 724 -33.79 -1.23 4.94
CA ILE A 724 -34.09 0.20 5.03
C ILE A 724 -32.81 1.02 5.23
N ARG A 725 -31.68 0.40 5.65
CA ARG A 725 -30.42 1.10 5.87
C ARG A 725 -29.69 1.38 4.55
N PRO A 726 -29.43 2.66 4.21
CA PRO A 726 -28.65 3.00 3.03
C PRO A 726 -27.18 2.58 3.21
N LEU A 727 -26.66 1.81 2.25
CA LEU A 727 -25.25 1.42 2.15
C LEU A 727 -24.55 2.25 1.05
N PRO A 728 -23.24 2.56 1.20
CA PRO A 728 -22.34 2.24 2.31
C PRO A 728 -22.31 3.35 3.37
N LYS A 729 -22.59 3.00 4.63
CA LYS A 729 -22.64 3.93 5.77
C LYS A 729 -21.71 3.47 6.90
N TYR A 730 -21.10 4.43 7.61
CA TYR A 730 -20.26 4.18 8.79
C TYR A 730 -21.13 4.07 10.06
N ASP A 731 -21.19 2.87 10.62
CA ASP A 731 -21.91 2.57 11.86
C ASP A 731 -20.95 2.01 12.92
N VAL A 732 -21.30 2.17 14.19
CA VAL A 732 -20.60 1.58 15.33
C VAL A 732 -20.95 0.11 15.46
N TRP A 733 -19.98 -0.73 15.82
CA TRP A 733 -20.23 -2.09 16.26
C TRP A 733 -19.57 -2.40 17.59
N VAL A 734 -20.14 -3.34 18.34
CA VAL A 734 -19.62 -3.81 19.62
C VAL A 734 -19.92 -5.29 19.77
N VAL A 735 -18.97 -6.06 20.30
CA VAL A 735 -19.12 -7.50 20.49
C VAL A 735 -18.70 -7.90 21.89
N LYS A 736 -19.36 -8.91 22.44
CA LYS A 736 -18.92 -9.62 23.64
C LYS A 736 -18.32 -10.97 23.26
N VAL A 737 -17.12 -11.23 23.76
CA VAL A 737 -16.42 -12.51 23.63
C VAL A 737 -16.19 -13.10 25.02
N ASN A 738 -16.58 -14.35 25.23
CA ASN A 738 -16.38 -14.98 26.53
C ASN A 738 -14.90 -15.33 26.79
N SER A 739 -14.57 -15.75 28.01
CA SER A 739 -13.20 -16.10 28.40
C SER A 739 -12.56 -17.24 27.59
N ALA A 740 -13.36 -18.02 26.85
CA ALA A 740 -12.93 -19.08 25.94
C ALA A 740 -12.77 -18.63 24.47
N GLY A 741 -12.96 -17.33 24.17
CA GLY A 741 -12.83 -16.79 22.82
C GLY A 741 -14.10 -16.91 21.96
N GLN A 742 -15.25 -17.24 22.55
CA GLN A 742 -16.50 -17.43 21.80
C GLN A 742 -17.35 -16.15 21.84
N VAL A 743 -17.74 -15.64 20.67
CA VAL A 743 -18.68 -14.54 20.52
C VAL A 743 -20.03 -14.90 21.17
N GLN A 744 -20.51 -14.06 22.09
CA GLN A 744 -21.78 -14.24 22.80
C GLN A 744 -22.90 -13.43 22.15
N TRP A 745 -22.61 -12.18 21.82
CA TRP A 745 -23.49 -11.28 21.09
C TRP A 745 -22.65 -10.21 20.40
N LEU A 746 -23.20 -9.62 19.35
CA LEU A 746 -22.64 -8.52 18.57
C LEU A 746 -23.74 -7.48 18.35
N GLN A 747 -23.52 -6.19 18.46
CA GLN A 747 -24.51 -5.15 18.17
C GLN A 747 -23.96 -4.15 17.17
N GLN A 748 -24.85 -3.54 16.39
CA GLN A 748 -24.55 -2.44 15.47
C GLN A 748 -25.45 -1.25 15.79
N ILE A 749 -24.86 -0.06 15.82
CA ILE A 749 -25.47 1.18 16.26
C ILE A 749 -25.14 2.25 15.22
N GLY A 750 -26.15 2.96 14.72
CA GLY A 750 -25.96 4.03 13.75
C GLY A 750 -27.19 4.93 13.67
N SER A 751 -27.02 6.13 13.13
CA SER A 751 -28.15 7.02 12.84
C SER A 751 -28.99 6.48 11.67
N THR A 752 -30.18 7.02 11.45
CA THR A 752 -30.96 6.68 10.23
C THR A 752 -30.78 7.70 9.11
N ASP A 753 -30.01 8.76 9.32
CA ASP A 753 -29.59 9.71 8.29
C ASP A 753 -28.23 9.29 7.69
N PHE A 754 -27.68 10.09 6.75
CA PHE A 754 -26.34 9.87 6.16
C PHE A 754 -25.19 10.28 7.11
N GLY A 755 -25.43 10.31 8.42
CA GLY A 755 -24.38 10.55 9.43
C GLY A 755 -23.28 9.51 9.40
N LEU A 756 -22.10 9.88 9.90
CA LEU A 756 -20.97 8.98 10.13
C LEU A 756 -20.84 8.75 11.63
N GLU A 757 -20.79 7.50 12.08
CA GLU A 757 -20.66 7.16 13.49
C GLU A 757 -19.39 6.35 13.77
N PHE A 758 -18.56 6.82 14.70
CA PHE A 758 -17.29 6.21 15.08
C PHE A 758 -17.22 5.97 16.58
N ALA A 759 -16.78 4.78 16.99
CA ALA A 759 -16.52 4.42 18.39
C ALA A 759 -15.01 4.33 18.65
N TRP A 760 -14.57 4.87 19.78
CA TRP A 760 -13.15 4.95 20.15
C TRP A 760 -12.79 4.23 21.43
N ALA A 761 -13.67 4.27 22.43
CA ALA A 761 -13.40 3.68 23.74
C ALA A 761 -14.59 2.88 24.27
N ILE A 762 -14.29 1.84 25.03
CA ILE A 762 -15.23 0.92 25.66
C ILE A 762 -14.74 0.54 27.06
N ASP A 763 -15.62 0.60 28.06
CA ASP A 763 -15.27 0.17 29.41
C ASP A 763 -16.48 -0.43 30.15
N THR A 764 -16.25 -1.09 31.30
CA THR A 764 -17.29 -1.72 32.11
C THR A 764 -17.40 -1.17 33.53
N ASP A 765 -18.62 -1.05 34.04
CA ASP A 765 -18.82 -0.72 35.46
C ASP A 765 -18.68 -1.93 36.38
N SER A 766 -18.70 -1.71 37.69
CA SER A 766 -18.60 -2.76 38.71
C SER A 766 -19.75 -3.79 38.67
N GLN A 767 -20.85 -3.49 37.98
CA GLN A 767 -21.98 -4.39 37.74
C GLN A 767 -21.88 -5.12 36.39
N GLY A 768 -20.86 -4.82 35.60
CA GLY A 768 -20.59 -5.37 34.28
C GLY A 768 -21.37 -4.70 33.15
N PHE A 769 -22.06 -3.57 33.37
CA PHE A 769 -22.64 -2.84 32.23
C PHE A 769 -21.54 -2.28 31.36
N VAL A 770 -21.79 -2.33 30.05
CA VAL A 770 -20.82 -1.92 29.03
C VAL A 770 -21.12 -0.49 28.62
N TYR A 771 -20.11 0.33 28.59
CA TYR A 771 -20.17 1.72 28.15
C TYR A 771 -19.29 1.88 26.92
N LEU A 772 -19.74 2.69 25.97
CA LEU A 772 -18.96 3.01 24.78
C LEU A 772 -19.18 4.45 24.39
N THR A 773 -18.18 5.05 23.76
CA THR A 773 -18.19 6.45 23.35
C THR A 773 -17.50 6.65 21.99
N GLY A 774 -17.80 7.79 21.38
CA GLY A 774 -17.12 8.27 20.19
C GLY A 774 -17.86 9.47 19.61
N TRP A 775 -17.75 9.70 18.31
CA TRP A 775 -18.33 10.87 17.66
C TRP A 775 -19.31 10.52 16.53
N THR A 776 -20.15 11.48 16.16
CA THR A 776 -21.17 11.36 15.11
C THR A 776 -21.30 12.66 14.31
N THR A 777 -21.44 12.56 12.98
CA THR A 777 -21.91 13.71 12.15
C THR A 777 -23.43 13.73 11.96
N GLY A 778 -24.13 12.66 12.38
CA GLY A 778 -25.57 12.49 12.27
C GLY A 778 -26.32 12.61 13.61
N ASP A 779 -27.65 12.49 13.53
CA ASP A 779 -28.50 12.33 14.71
C ASP A 779 -28.63 10.83 15.04
N ILE A 780 -27.95 10.35 16.09
CA ILE A 780 -28.05 8.94 16.51
C ILE A 780 -29.50 8.65 16.98
N GLY A 781 -30.35 8.10 16.10
CA GLY A 781 -31.78 7.83 16.33
C GLY A 781 -32.64 7.91 15.04
N PRO A 782 -33.87 7.33 15.01
CA PRO A 782 -34.63 7.06 13.80
C PRO A 782 -35.42 8.24 13.21
N ARG A 783 -35.51 9.41 13.84
CA ARG A 783 -36.31 10.54 13.31
C ARG A 783 -35.91 11.89 13.87
N LEU A 784 -35.43 12.82 13.05
CA LEU A 784 -35.76 14.24 13.20
C LEU A 784 -35.83 15.00 11.87
N ASN A 785 -37.06 15.19 11.39
CA ASN A 785 -37.36 16.34 10.56
C ASN A 785 -37.16 17.64 11.38
N GLN A 786 -36.30 18.54 10.85
CA GLN A 786 -36.33 20.00 11.04
C GLN A 786 -35.96 20.62 12.40
N ARG A 787 -35.37 19.91 13.38
CA ARG A 787 -34.96 20.53 14.67
C ARG A 787 -33.46 20.73 14.92
N ARG A 788 -32.57 20.42 13.95
CA ARG A 788 -31.13 20.77 13.97
C ARG A 788 -30.84 22.26 14.30
N ARG A 789 -31.81 23.16 14.13
CA ARG A 789 -31.68 24.58 14.45
C ARG A 789 -31.68 24.96 15.95
N ARG A 790 -31.91 24.04 16.90
CA ARG A 790 -32.10 24.42 18.33
C ARG A 790 -30.98 24.06 19.31
N LEU A 791 -30.06 23.15 18.99
CA LEU A 791 -28.87 22.91 19.82
C LEU A 791 -27.62 23.61 19.27
N GLY A 792 -27.74 24.21 18.07
CA GLY A 792 -26.64 24.86 17.36
C GLY A 792 -25.56 23.83 17.09
N GLY A 793 -25.79 22.87 16.19
CA GLY A 793 -24.88 21.74 15.95
C GLY A 793 -23.70 22.12 15.04
N GLY A 794 -22.52 21.69 15.44
CA GLY A 794 -21.32 21.64 14.60
C GLY A 794 -21.31 20.40 13.71
N ALA A 795 -20.16 20.09 13.11
CA ALA A 795 -20.07 18.98 12.15
C ALA A 795 -19.87 17.62 12.84
N ARG A 796 -19.29 17.57 14.06
CA ARG A 796 -19.01 16.34 14.83
C ARG A 796 -19.41 16.46 16.32
N ASP A 797 -20.43 15.71 16.76
CA ASP A 797 -20.89 15.65 18.16
C ASP A 797 -20.39 14.36 18.86
N ILE A 798 -20.24 14.36 20.19
CA ILE A 798 -19.89 13.16 20.96
C ILE A 798 -21.15 12.41 21.41
N TRP A 799 -21.04 11.10 21.59
CA TRP A 799 -22.06 10.27 22.21
C TRP A 799 -21.52 9.34 23.31
N LEU A 800 -22.40 8.92 24.22
CA LEU A 800 -22.13 7.95 25.28
C LEU A 800 -23.31 6.96 25.38
N PHE A 801 -23.01 5.67 25.34
CA PHE A 801 -24.00 4.60 25.44
C PHE A 801 -23.78 3.76 26.69
N LYS A 802 -24.87 3.18 27.21
CA LYS A 802 -24.86 2.10 28.20
C LYS A 802 -25.59 0.90 27.64
N LEU A 803 -24.96 -0.28 27.66
CA LEU A 803 -25.50 -1.54 27.14
C LEU A 803 -25.57 -2.62 28.23
N ASN A 804 -26.55 -3.50 28.10
CA ASN A 804 -26.73 -4.67 28.96
C ASN A 804 -25.68 -5.74 28.61
N PRO A 805 -24.91 -6.25 29.58
CA PRO A 805 -23.87 -7.25 29.29
C PRO A 805 -24.40 -8.61 28.87
N THR A 806 -25.69 -8.88 29.13
CA THR A 806 -26.31 -10.19 28.87
C THR A 806 -26.57 -10.38 27.39
N ASP A 807 -27.14 -9.38 26.71
CA ASP A 807 -27.57 -9.48 25.32
C ASP A 807 -27.19 -8.28 24.45
N GLY A 808 -26.44 -7.32 25.00
CA GLY A 808 -26.03 -6.09 24.32
C GLY A 808 -27.16 -5.09 24.12
N SER A 809 -28.36 -5.32 24.68
CA SER A 809 -29.46 -4.36 24.53
C SER A 809 -29.10 -3.02 25.15
N GLN A 810 -29.43 -1.93 24.47
CA GLN A 810 -29.20 -0.59 25.00
C GLN A 810 -30.05 -0.33 26.26
N VAL A 811 -29.42 0.22 27.28
CA VAL A 811 -30.07 0.75 28.49
C VAL A 811 -30.42 2.22 28.28
N TRP A 812 -29.44 3.02 27.85
CA TRP A 812 -29.62 4.44 27.48
C TRP A 812 -28.52 4.89 26.53
N ALA A 813 -28.77 5.99 25.83
CA ALA A 813 -27.80 6.66 24.96
C ALA A 813 -28.00 8.18 25.01
N LYS A 814 -26.89 8.92 25.01
CA LYS A 814 -26.88 10.39 25.08
C LYS A 814 -25.89 10.95 24.07
N GLN A 815 -26.30 12.00 23.35
CA GLN A 815 -25.46 12.76 22.43
C GLN A 815 -25.25 14.17 22.99
N PHE A 816 -24.05 14.72 22.86
CA PHE A 816 -23.71 16.05 23.34
C PHE A 816 -22.67 16.75 22.46
N GLY A 817 -22.87 18.05 22.24
CA GLY A 817 -22.04 18.89 21.36
C GLY A 817 -22.65 20.29 21.18
N GLY A 818 -21.81 21.27 20.89
CA GLY A 818 -22.13 22.65 20.52
C GLY A 818 -22.00 22.92 19.01
N PRO A 819 -21.90 24.19 18.59
CA PRO A 819 -21.91 24.61 17.17
C PRO A 819 -20.65 24.36 16.36
N GLY A 820 -19.66 23.70 16.94
CA GLY A 820 -18.39 23.35 16.32
C GLY A 820 -18.11 21.87 16.53
N ASP A 821 -16.92 21.41 16.21
CA ASP A 821 -16.56 20.02 16.40
C ASP A 821 -16.23 19.78 17.86
N ASP A 822 -16.81 18.76 18.48
CA ASP A 822 -16.67 18.45 19.92
C ASP A 822 -16.06 17.06 20.18
N GLY A 823 -15.76 16.32 19.12
CA GLY A 823 -15.16 15.01 19.18
C GLY A 823 -14.45 14.64 17.89
N MET A 824 -13.19 14.25 18.00
CA MET A 824 -12.44 13.60 16.92
C MET A 824 -11.48 12.56 17.54
N ILE A 825 -10.51 12.09 16.74
CA ILE A 825 -9.65 10.91 16.93
C ILE A 825 -9.14 10.69 18.38
N LEU A 826 -9.08 9.42 18.82
CA LEU A 826 -8.50 8.99 20.11
C LEU A 826 -9.22 9.52 21.36
N SER A 827 -10.55 9.70 21.29
CA SER A 827 -11.32 9.94 22.52
C SER A 827 -11.30 8.70 23.40
N ASP A 828 -10.86 8.86 24.65
CA ASP A 828 -10.73 7.77 25.61
C ASP A 828 -11.71 7.92 26.79
N MET A 829 -12.05 6.80 27.41
CA MET A 829 -12.96 6.71 28.54
C MET A 829 -12.51 5.67 29.55
N GLU A 830 -12.53 6.05 30.82
CA GLU A 830 -12.16 5.17 31.93
C GLU A 830 -13.24 5.25 33.03
N ILE A 831 -13.64 4.11 33.57
CA ILE A 831 -14.62 3.98 34.65
C ILE A 831 -13.89 3.58 35.95
N ASP A 832 -14.00 4.43 36.97
CA ASP A 832 -13.38 4.11 38.24
C ASP A 832 -14.14 3.06 39.05
N ALA A 833 -13.49 2.51 40.09
CA ALA A 833 -14.12 1.54 40.99
C ALA A 833 -15.31 2.07 41.82
N GLN A 834 -15.71 3.33 41.65
CA GLN A 834 -16.94 3.92 42.20
C GLN A 834 -17.99 4.17 41.10
N ASP A 835 -17.80 3.58 39.92
CA ASP A 835 -18.61 3.70 38.71
C ASP A 835 -18.75 5.15 38.21
N ASN A 836 -17.72 5.97 38.40
CA ASN A 836 -17.63 7.29 37.75
C ASN A 836 -16.99 7.14 36.39
N ILE A 837 -17.68 7.64 35.37
CA ILE A 837 -17.24 7.58 33.97
C ILE A 837 -16.47 8.86 33.67
N PHE A 838 -15.19 8.76 33.32
CA PHE A 838 -14.36 9.88 32.89
C PHE A 838 -14.18 9.82 31.39
N LEU A 839 -14.41 10.93 30.71
CA LEU A 839 -14.37 11.00 29.25
C LEU A 839 -13.58 12.22 28.82
N ILE A 840 -12.80 12.07 27.76
CA ILE A 840 -12.02 13.14 27.14
C ILE A 840 -12.45 13.37 25.68
N GLY A 841 -12.13 14.56 25.18
CA GLY A 841 -12.22 14.90 23.77
C GLY A 841 -11.72 16.32 23.54
N HIS A 842 -11.98 16.91 22.37
CA HIS A 842 -11.55 18.28 22.08
C HIS A 842 -12.65 19.06 21.38
N THR A 843 -12.55 20.39 21.40
CA THR A 843 -13.52 21.26 20.73
C THR A 843 -12.89 22.49 20.10
N ASP A 844 -13.34 22.89 18.92
CA ASP A 844 -12.93 24.13 18.23
C ASP A 844 -13.69 25.38 18.75
N ILE A 845 -14.65 25.17 19.65
CA ILE A 845 -15.43 26.24 20.25
C ILE A 845 -14.66 26.88 21.41
N ARG A 846 -14.39 28.18 21.31
CA ARG A 846 -13.97 28.99 22.46
C ARG A 846 -15.17 29.31 23.34
N ALA A 847 -15.37 28.56 24.43
CA ALA A 847 -16.47 28.80 25.37
C ALA A 847 -16.46 30.20 26.09
N LEU A 848 -15.51 31.10 25.78
CA LEU A 848 -15.08 32.16 26.70
C LEU A 848 -15.03 33.58 26.17
N ARG A 849 -15.27 33.79 24.88
CA ARG A 849 -15.54 35.11 24.32
C ARG A 849 -16.57 34.95 23.22
N ARG A 850 -17.61 35.79 23.24
CA ARG A 850 -18.57 35.93 22.13
C ARG A 850 -17.88 36.51 20.88
N GLN A 851 -16.93 35.77 20.30
CA GLN A 851 -16.27 36.08 19.04
C GLN A 851 -16.07 34.77 18.26
N ALA A 852 -16.02 34.91 16.93
CA ALA A 852 -16.08 33.86 15.93
C ALA A 852 -15.13 32.67 16.16
N ALA A 853 -15.48 31.52 15.58
CA ALA A 853 -14.64 30.34 15.44
C ALA A 853 -13.23 30.74 14.98
N ASN A 854 -12.23 30.37 15.77
CA ASN A 854 -10.83 30.35 15.36
C ASN A 854 -10.43 28.87 15.20
N TYR A 855 -9.57 28.57 14.24
CA TYR A 855 -9.05 27.24 13.87
C TYR A 855 -8.20 26.57 14.99
N SER A 856 -8.66 26.54 16.25
CA SER A 856 -7.93 26.01 17.41
C SER A 856 -8.76 24.99 18.17
N PHE A 857 -8.33 23.73 18.18
CA PHE A 857 -8.94 22.66 18.94
C PHE A 857 -8.40 22.64 20.38
N ASN A 858 -9.28 22.67 21.37
CA ASN A 858 -8.91 22.65 22.79
C ASN A 858 -9.41 21.37 23.46
N THR A 859 -8.58 20.77 24.32
CA THR A 859 -8.97 19.62 25.15
C THR A 859 -10.14 19.94 26.08
N TRP A 860 -11.05 18.99 26.24
CA TRP A 860 -12.03 18.94 27.32
C TRP A 860 -12.01 17.58 28.02
N VAL A 861 -12.44 17.60 29.28
CA VAL A 861 -12.53 16.44 30.18
C VAL A 861 -13.86 16.55 30.94
N ALA A 862 -14.57 15.44 31.05
CA ALA A 862 -15.86 15.37 31.72
C ALA A 862 -15.96 14.15 32.64
N ARG A 863 -16.81 14.28 33.66
CA ARG A 863 -17.22 13.16 34.52
C ARG A 863 -18.72 12.96 34.39
N PHE A 864 -19.15 11.71 34.23
CA PHE A 864 -20.53 11.29 34.24
C PHE A 864 -20.80 10.27 35.35
N ASP A 865 -22.06 10.18 35.79
CA ASP A 865 -22.55 9.04 36.58
C ASP A 865 -23.01 7.89 35.67
N THR A 866 -23.37 6.74 36.25
CA THR A 866 -23.86 5.56 35.52
C THR A 866 -25.21 5.76 34.82
N ASN A 867 -25.90 6.88 35.06
CA ASN A 867 -27.10 7.30 34.34
C ASN A 867 -26.78 8.29 33.21
N GLY A 868 -25.51 8.61 32.98
CA GLY A 868 -25.04 9.54 31.96
C GLY A 868 -25.30 11.01 32.31
N ASN A 869 -25.46 11.35 33.59
CA ASN A 869 -25.59 12.74 34.03
C ASN A 869 -24.20 13.34 34.24
N ILE A 870 -23.99 14.56 33.73
CA ILE A 870 -22.72 15.26 33.89
C ILE A 870 -22.53 15.67 35.36
N GLY A 871 -21.49 15.16 36.00
CA GLY A 871 -21.02 15.63 37.30
C GLY A 871 -20.22 16.93 37.18
N TRP A 872 -19.28 16.99 36.23
CA TRP A 872 -18.54 18.21 35.88
C TRP A 872 -17.98 18.13 34.45
N PHE A 873 -17.70 19.30 33.86
CA PHE A 873 -17.09 19.46 32.54
C PHE A 873 -16.02 20.56 32.57
N ARG A 874 -14.86 20.31 31.96
CA ARG A 874 -13.67 21.19 32.03
C ARG A 874 -13.00 21.26 30.68
N GLN A 875 -12.67 22.46 30.22
CA GLN A 875 -11.95 22.69 28.97
C GLN A 875 -10.63 23.43 29.28
N PHE A 876 -9.55 23.05 28.60
CA PHE A 876 -8.26 23.72 28.65
C PHE A 876 -7.51 23.54 27.32
N GLY A 877 -6.68 24.51 26.95
CA GLY A 877 -5.91 24.50 25.72
C GLY A 877 -5.29 25.86 25.45
N SER A 878 -4.69 26.01 24.28
CA SER A 878 -3.88 27.12 23.83
C SER A 878 -4.61 27.97 22.78
N ASP A 879 -4.22 29.23 22.66
CA ASP A 879 -4.78 30.10 21.63
C ASP A 879 -4.15 29.78 20.27
N ASN A 880 -4.97 29.39 19.29
CA ASN A 880 -4.58 29.18 17.87
C ASN A 880 -3.72 27.94 17.58
N ASN A 881 -3.69 26.96 18.49
CA ASN A 881 -3.07 25.65 18.24
C ASN A 881 -4.09 24.52 18.54
N ILE A 882 -3.67 23.30 18.28
CA ILE A 882 -4.34 22.02 18.51
C ILE A 882 -3.86 21.47 19.84
N ASP A 883 -4.80 21.09 20.70
CA ASP A 883 -4.55 20.42 21.96
C ASP A 883 -5.45 19.19 22.04
N TYR A 884 -4.95 18.05 21.54
CA TYR A 884 -5.70 16.81 21.50
C TYR A 884 -5.38 15.93 22.70
N PRO A 885 -6.38 15.54 23.50
CA PRO A 885 -6.21 14.46 24.46
C PRO A 885 -6.31 13.11 23.73
N ALA A 886 -5.62 12.09 24.24
CA ALA A 886 -5.59 10.76 23.65
C ALA A 886 -5.81 9.63 24.66
N GLY A 887 -5.50 9.85 25.94
CA GLY A 887 -5.72 8.85 26.99
C GLY A 887 -6.10 9.46 28.33
N VAL A 888 -6.92 8.77 29.10
CA VAL A 888 -7.38 9.14 30.43
C VAL A 888 -7.19 7.98 31.40
N ALA A 889 -6.57 8.24 32.55
CA ALA A 889 -6.34 7.20 33.56
C ALA A 889 -6.75 7.68 34.95
N VAL A 890 -7.52 6.86 35.66
CA VAL A 890 -7.94 7.17 37.02
C VAL A 890 -6.89 6.70 38.02
N GLY A 891 -6.30 7.63 38.76
CA GLY A 891 -5.35 7.32 39.81
C GLY A 891 -5.96 7.24 41.21
N ASN A 892 -5.16 6.73 42.15
CA ASN A 892 -5.46 6.80 43.58
C ASN A 892 -5.45 8.26 44.10
N ASN A 893 -6.03 8.48 45.30
CA ASN A 893 -6.03 9.78 46.01
C ASN A 893 -6.76 10.94 45.30
N ASN A 894 -7.91 10.67 44.68
CA ASN A 894 -8.71 11.66 43.93
C ASN A 894 -8.00 12.26 42.71
N MET A 895 -7.06 11.53 42.11
CA MET A 895 -6.31 11.99 40.95
C MET A 895 -6.91 11.44 39.66
N LEU A 896 -6.99 12.28 38.63
CA LEU A 896 -7.28 11.91 37.26
C LEU A 896 -6.10 12.37 36.40
N TYR A 897 -5.64 11.52 35.49
CA TYR A 897 -4.55 11.83 34.57
C TYR A 897 -5.10 11.86 33.15
N VAL A 898 -4.67 12.85 32.37
CA VAL A 898 -5.01 12.95 30.96
C VAL A 898 -3.73 13.21 30.19
N THR A 899 -3.53 12.47 29.11
CA THR A 899 -2.37 12.63 28.23
C THR A 899 -2.83 12.97 26.82
N GLY A 900 -1.91 13.48 26.00
CA GLY A 900 -2.19 13.83 24.63
C GLY A 900 -1.02 14.52 23.97
N PHE A 901 -1.31 15.28 22.91
CA PHE A 901 -0.32 16.03 22.15
C PHE A 901 -0.83 17.40 21.69
N THR A 902 0.09 18.29 21.31
CA THR A 902 -0.22 19.68 20.92
C THR A 902 0.80 20.21 19.92
N ASP A 903 0.36 20.94 18.89
CA ASP A 903 1.23 21.57 17.88
C ASP A 903 1.72 22.98 18.28
N GLY A 904 1.52 23.35 19.54
CA GLY A 904 1.94 24.63 20.09
C GLY A 904 2.31 24.55 21.56
N LEU A 905 2.45 25.72 22.20
CA LEU A 905 2.68 25.80 23.64
C LEU A 905 1.33 25.74 24.36
N LEU A 906 1.10 24.69 25.14
CA LEU A 906 0.03 24.70 26.15
C LEU A 906 0.34 25.83 27.16
N GLY A 907 -0.36 26.96 27.04
CA GLY A 907 -0.24 28.16 27.88
C GLY A 907 0.85 29.19 27.49
N ASN A 908 0.96 30.30 28.25
CA ASN A 908 1.80 31.46 27.88
C ASN A 908 3.29 31.33 28.27
N LEU A 909 4.16 31.09 27.27
CA LEU A 909 5.59 31.46 27.03
C LEU A 909 6.64 31.25 28.16
N ASN A 910 7.84 30.66 27.97
CA ASN A 910 8.74 30.48 26.82
C ASN A 910 9.57 29.18 26.99
N GLY A 911 9.70 28.34 25.93
CA GLY A 911 10.84 27.42 25.84
C GLY A 911 10.66 26.09 25.11
N ALA A 912 9.46 25.72 24.66
CA ALA A 912 9.29 24.69 23.63
C ALA A 912 9.24 25.35 22.25
N THR A 913 9.73 24.65 21.24
CA THR A 913 9.76 25.06 19.84
C THR A 913 8.33 25.18 19.32
N THR A 914 8.00 26.28 18.65
CA THR A 914 6.61 26.65 18.28
C THR A 914 6.10 25.93 17.02
N SER A 915 6.59 24.72 16.75
CA SER A 915 6.51 24.16 15.41
C SER A 915 6.60 22.63 15.35
N ALA A 916 6.64 21.96 16.51
CA ALA A 916 6.55 20.50 16.63
C ALA A 916 5.27 20.12 17.37
N VAL A 917 4.76 18.92 17.09
CA VAL A 917 3.70 18.31 17.90
C VAL A 917 4.36 17.67 19.12
N ASP A 918 4.11 18.22 20.30
CA ASP A 918 4.71 17.76 21.56
C ASP A 918 3.68 17.01 22.41
N ALA A 919 4.13 15.93 23.05
CA ALA A 919 3.31 15.19 24.00
C ALA A 919 3.15 15.99 25.30
N TRP A 920 2.04 15.78 26.00
CA TRP A 920 1.80 16.36 27.31
C TRP A 920 1.04 15.38 28.20
N LEU A 921 1.28 15.50 29.50
CA LEU A 921 0.58 14.75 30.53
C LEU A 921 0.13 15.71 31.61
N THR A 922 -1.12 15.60 32.05
CA THR A 922 -1.71 16.49 33.04
C THR A 922 -2.40 15.74 34.16
N GLN A 923 -2.61 16.45 35.26
CA GLN A 923 -3.16 15.93 36.49
C GLN A 923 -4.32 16.83 36.94
N LEU A 924 -5.50 16.22 37.12
CA LEU A 924 -6.74 16.85 37.56
C LEU A 924 -7.20 16.23 38.89
N ASP A 925 -7.99 16.98 39.65
CA ASP A 925 -8.78 16.44 40.76
C ASP A 925 -10.02 15.74 40.20
N LYS A 926 -10.18 14.43 40.41
CA LYS A 926 -11.24 13.63 39.80
C LYS A 926 -12.66 14.02 40.24
N ASN A 927 -12.81 14.59 41.44
CA ASN A 927 -14.11 14.95 41.99
C ASN A 927 -14.61 16.29 41.48
N THR A 928 -13.68 17.23 41.26
CA THR A 928 -13.98 18.61 40.89
C THR A 928 -13.58 18.95 39.46
N GLY A 929 -12.84 18.10 38.76
CA GLY A 929 -12.25 18.36 37.45
C GLY A 929 -11.22 19.50 37.47
N ARG A 930 -10.80 19.98 38.65
CA ARG A 930 -9.86 21.11 38.71
C ARG A 930 -8.50 20.64 38.18
N LEU A 931 -8.05 21.25 37.10
CA LEU A 931 -6.68 21.10 36.60
C LEU A 931 -5.68 21.52 37.67
N LEU A 932 -4.84 20.58 38.11
CA LEU A 932 -3.87 20.82 39.18
C LEU A 932 -2.52 21.22 38.59
N ARG A 933 -2.04 20.49 37.56
CA ARG A 933 -0.77 20.77 36.87
C ARG A 933 -0.58 19.90 35.63
N PHE A 934 0.29 20.36 34.73
CA PHE A 934 0.98 19.50 33.76
C PHE A 934 2.23 18.87 34.38
N MET A 935 2.53 17.63 34.00
CA MET A 935 3.66 16.83 34.47
C MET A 935 4.73 16.77 33.37
N GLY A 936 6.01 16.82 33.76
CA GLY A 936 7.14 16.93 32.83
C GLY A 936 8.16 18.02 33.19
N GLY A 937 7.90 18.88 34.18
CA GLY A 937 8.88 19.87 34.67
C GLY A 937 8.40 20.76 35.83
N ARG A 938 9.25 21.74 36.22
CA ARG A 938 9.35 22.25 37.61
C ARG A 938 8.05 22.87 38.19
N PRO A 939 7.80 22.73 39.51
CA PRO A 939 6.53 23.11 40.15
C PRO A 939 6.21 24.62 40.06
N GLY A 940 4.92 24.97 39.91
CA GLY A 940 4.38 26.29 40.32
C GLY A 940 3.76 27.17 39.25
N LEU A 941 2.70 26.71 38.57
CA LEU A 941 1.96 27.50 37.57
C LEU A 941 0.49 27.68 37.94
N GLN A 942 -0.06 28.85 37.59
CA GLN A 942 -1.49 29.16 37.69
C GLN A 942 -2.12 29.08 36.31
N PHE A 943 -3.20 28.30 36.20
CA PHE A 943 -3.97 28.10 34.99
C PHE A 943 -5.19 29.00 34.99
N ASN A 944 -5.45 29.66 33.86
CA ASN A 944 -6.76 30.26 33.62
C ASN A 944 -7.71 29.13 33.24
N SER A 945 -8.19 28.36 34.22
CA SER A 945 -9.40 27.55 34.02
C SER A 945 -10.54 28.51 33.75
N VAL A 946 -11.27 28.31 32.66
CA VAL A 946 -12.41 29.17 32.37
C VAL A 946 -13.67 28.33 32.23
N ALA A 947 -14.79 28.95 32.62
CA ALA A 947 -16.13 28.39 32.93
C ALA A 947 -16.60 27.24 32.02
N GLN A 948 -16.99 26.07 32.52
CA GLN A 948 -18.13 25.64 33.38
C GLN A 948 -19.44 25.32 32.66
N GLN A 949 -19.64 25.78 31.42
CA GLN A 949 -20.87 25.45 30.71
C GLN A 949 -20.68 24.14 29.95
N ALA A 950 -21.39 23.10 30.40
CA ALA A 950 -21.41 21.81 29.73
C ALA A 950 -21.97 21.96 28.30
N PRO A 951 -21.48 21.16 27.33
CA PRO A 951 -22.09 21.09 26.02
C PRO A 951 -23.58 20.70 26.16
N PRO A 952 -24.44 21.15 25.24
CA PRO A 952 -25.83 20.74 25.19
C PRO A 952 -25.93 19.20 25.17
N VAL A 953 -26.74 18.63 26.07
CA VAL A 953 -26.98 17.19 26.13
C VAL A 953 -28.38 16.88 25.60
N ARG A 954 -28.47 15.93 24.69
CA ARG A 954 -29.71 15.34 24.20
C ARG A 954 -29.78 13.88 24.61
N ASP A 955 -30.83 13.52 25.33
CA ASP A 955 -31.16 12.12 25.61
C ASP A 955 -31.91 11.53 24.42
N ILE A 956 -31.36 10.48 23.84
CA ILE A 956 -31.86 9.78 22.64
C ILE A 956 -32.26 8.34 22.97
N SER A 957 -32.34 7.99 24.25
CA SER A 957 -32.56 6.61 24.71
C SER A 957 -33.87 6.00 24.21
N SER A 958 -34.92 6.79 24.09
CA SER A 958 -36.22 6.36 23.56
C SER A 958 -36.31 6.41 22.03
N GLU A 959 -35.29 6.97 21.38
CA GLU A 959 -35.32 7.21 19.95
C GLU A 959 -34.68 6.02 19.24
N LEU A 960 -33.50 5.53 19.64
CA LEU A 960 -32.77 4.47 18.95
C LEU A 960 -33.50 3.12 18.78
N VAL A 961 -33.29 2.48 17.62
CA VAL A 961 -33.73 1.12 17.33
C VAL A 961 -32.52 0.18 17.46
N THR A 962 -32.38 -0.51 18.59
CA THR A 962 -31.30 -1.48 18.85
C THR A 962 -31.75 -2.94 18.80
N ALA A 963 -32.99 -3.19 18.36
CA ALA A 963 -33.70 -4.45 18.57
C ALA A 963 -33.48 -5.53 17.48
N GLU A 964 -32.53 -5.39 16.55
CA GLU A 964 -32.32 -6.40 15.50
C GLU A 964 -31.59 -7.66 16.02
N ARG A 965 -32.25 -8.48 16.83
CA ARG A 965 -31.80 -9.85 17.08
C ARG A 965 -31.84 -10.64 15.77
N LEU A 966 -30.69 -11.16 15.33
CA LEU A 966 -30.64 -12.09 14.19
C LEU A 966 -31.42 -13.39 14.52
N PRO A 967 -32.31 -13.86 13.63
CA PRO A 967 -32.75 -15.25 13.61
C PRO A 967 -31.58 -16.19 13.30
N ALA A 968 -31.64 -17.42 13.82
CA ALA A 968 -30.64 -18.43 13.51
C ALA A 968 -30.73 -18.87 12.04
N GLY A 969 -29.73 -18.49 11.25
CA GLY A 969 -29.44 -19.03 9.92
C GLY A 969 -29.94 -18.16 8.77
N ASP A 970 -29.00 -17.60 8.00
CA ASP A 970 -29.00 -17.58 6.53
C ASP A 970 -27.80 -16.75 6.04
N PHE A 971 -26.83 -17.43 5.40
CA PHE A 971 -25.66 -16.83 4.73
C PHE A 971 -25.80 -16.97 3.21
N VAL A 972 -26.82 -16.36 2.60
CA VAL A 972 -26.97 -16.39 1.13
C VAL A 972 -27.45 -15.03 0.61
N ILE A 973 -26.52 -14.27 0.03
CA ILE A 973 -26.76 -13.01 -0.67
C ILE A 973 -27.44 -13.29 -2.03
N GLN A 974 -28.51 -12.55 -2.35
CA GLN A 974 -29.06 -12.44 -3.70
C GLN A 974 -28.44 -11.24 -4.43
N THR A 975 -27.73 -11.51 -5.52
CA THR A 975 -26.74 -10.63 -6.17
C THR A 975 -27.32 -9.65 -7.21
N THR A 976 -28.59 -9.26 -7.15
CA THR A 976 -29.25 -8.58 -8.30
C THR A 976 -29.50 -7.08 -8.19
N GLU A 977 -29.05 -6.38 -7.14
CA GLU A 977 -29.34 -4.94 -6.96
C GLU A 977 -28.12 -4.04 -6.65
N GLY A 978 -26.99 -4.27 -7.31
CA GLY A 978 -25.82 -3.37 -7.26
C GLY A 978 -25.77 -2.41 -8.45
N ILE A 979 -25.69 -1.10 -8.20
CA ILE A 979 -25.30 -0.10 -9.21
C ILE A 979 -23.81 -0.35 -9.53
N PRO A 980 -23.41 -0.50 -10.81
CA PRO A 980 -22.02 -0.77 -11.15
C PRO A 980 -21.21 0.52 -11.04
N ILE A 981 -20.38 0.63 -9.99
CA ILE A 981 -19.27 1.59 -9.95
C ILE A 981 -18.06 0.84 -10.49
N ALA A 982 -17.70 1.13 -11.73
CA ALA A 982 -16.53 0.54 -12.37
C ALA A 982 -15.29 1.34 -11.99
N ASN A 983 -14.33 0.67 -11.34
CA ASN A 983 -12.90 0.95 -11.18
C ASN A 983 -12.45 1.29 -9.73
N VAL A 984 -11.77 0.32 -9.12
CA VAL A 984 -10.89 0.45 -7.94
C VAL A 984 -9.95 1.66 -8.07
N PHE A 985 -9.92 2.54 -7.07
CA PHE A 985 -8.97 3.64 -7.00
C PHE A 985 -7.55 3.14 -6.66
N SER A 986 -6.57 3.38 -7.54
CA SER A 986 -5.17 2.96 -7.33
C SER A 986 -4.25 4.12 -6.92
N TYR A 987 -4.05 4.36 -5.62
CA TYR A 987 -3.18 5.43 -5.09
C TYR A 987 -1.75 5.40 -5.63
N GLY A 988 -1.14 4.21 -5.76
CA GLY A 988 0.22 4.06 -6.29
C GLY A 988 0.39 4.60 -7.72
N ARG A 989 -0.67 4.59 -8.55
CA ARG A 989 -0.64 5.21 -9.89
C ARG A 989 -0.66 6.74 -9.83
N LEU A 990 -1.45 7.32 -8.92
CA LEU A 990 -1.48 8.77 -8.70
C LEU A 990 -0.12 9.26 -8.20
N ALA A 991 0.44 8.60 -7.19
CA ALA A 991 1.77 8.89 -6.67
C ALA A 991 2.86 8.79 -7.75
N THR A 992 2.85 7.74 -8.57
CA THR A 992 3.83 7.57 -9.66
C THR A 992 3.72 8.67 -10.71
N SER A 993 2.49 9.09 -11.06
CA SER A 993 2.26 10.21 -11.97
C SER A 993 2.82 11.51 -11.40
N LEU A 994 2.47 11.83 -10.15
CA LEU A 994 2.92 13.04 -9.46
C LEU A 994 4.46 13.05 -9.30
N ALA A 995 5.05 11.94 -8.86
CA ALA A 995 6.49 11.78 -8.76
C ALA A 995 7.18 12.01 -10.12
N ARG A 996 6.62 11.54 -11.23
CA ARG A 996 7.20 11.81 -12.56
C ARG A 996 7.16 13.29 -12.93
N ILE A 997 6.07 13.97 -12.60
CA ILE A 997 5.83 15.38 -12.93
C ILE A 997 6.74 16.30 -12.09
N PHE A 998 6.94 15.98 -10.82
CA PHE A 998 7.61 16.86 -9.85
C PHE A 998 9.02 16.38 -9.45
N ASN A 999 9.54 15.29 -10.03
CA ASN A 999 10.93 14.89 -9.79
C ASN A 999 11.92 15.82 -10.53
N PRO A 1000 12.79 16.54 -9.81
CA PRO A 1000 13.76 17.48 -10.39
C PRO A 1000 14.82 16.82 -11.29
N ASN A 1001 15.05 15.51 -11.13
CA ASN A 1001 15.99 14.74 -11.94
C ASN A 1001 15.46 14.37 -13.33
N VAL A 1002 14.15 14.51 -13.55
CA VAL A 1002 13.52 14.24 -14.86
C VAL A 1002 13.69 15.46 -15.75
N GLN A 1003 14.14 15.27 -17.00
CA GLN A 1003 14.48 16.35 -17.92
C GLN A 1003 13.28 17.26 -18.28
N ASN A 1004 12.06 16.76 -18.08
CA ASN A 1004 10.80 17.35 -18.51
C ASN A 1004 9.83 17.58 -17.34
N SER A 1005 10.34 17.80 -16.13
CA SER A 1005 9.52 18.00 -14.92
C SER A 1005 9.17 19.46 -14.67
N PHE A 1006 8.17 19.68 -13.83
CA PHE A 1006 7.75 21.01 -13.36
C PHE A 1006 8.92 21.82 -12.76
N PRO A 1007 9.73 21.29 -11.82
CA PRO A 1007 10.91 21.99 -11.30
C PRO A 1007 11.84 22.53 -12.39
N ARG A 1008 12.15 21.72 -13.41
CA ARG A 1008 13.04 22.14 -14.48
C ARG A 1008 12.42 23.19 -15.38
N ALA A 1009 11.15 23.02 -15.74
CA ALA A 1009 10.43 24.00 -16.55
C ALA A 1009 10.35 25.36 -15.84
N LEU A 1010 10.04 25.36 -14.54
CA LEU A 1010 9.99 26.57 -13.72
C LEU A 1010 11.36 27.25 -13.65
N ALA A 1011 12.41 26.48 -13.35
CA ALA A 1011 13.79 26.98 -13.29
C ALA A 1011 14.25 27.60 -14.62
N GLU A 1012 13.88 27.01 -15.76
CA GLU A 1012 14.19 27.54 -17.09
C GLU A 1012 13.43 28.82 -17.40
N GLN A 1013 12.13 28.90 -17.08
CA GLN A 1013 11.35 30.13 -17.31
C GLN A 1013 11.87 31.31 -16.48
N VAL A 1014 12.25 31.04 -15.23
CA VAL A 1014 12.92 32.03 -14.38
C VAL A 1014 14.26 32.45 -14.99
N ARG A 1015 15.12 31.50 -15.38
CA ARG A 1015 16.44 31.80 -15.96
C ARG A 1015 16.35 32.60 -17.26
N ASN A 1016 15.32 32.34 -18.06
CA ASN A 1016 15.05 33.05 -19.31
C ASN A 1016 14.38 34.41 -19.11
N GLY A 1017 14.06 34.80 -17.87
CA GLY A 1017 13.43 36.08 -17.53
C GLY A 1017 11.93 36.16 -17.84
N ASN A 1018 11.29 35.02 -18.15
CA ASN A 1018 9.86 34.96 -18.43
C ASN A 1018 9.02 34.95 -17.14
N ILE A 1019 9.61 34.53 -16.02
CA ILE A 1019 9.08 34.68 -14.66
C ILE A 1019 10.09 35.55 -13.89
N GLN A 1020 9.63 36.66 -13.32
CA GLN A 1020 10.48 37.60 -12.58
C GLN A 1020 10.47 37.28 -11.08
N LEU A 1021 11.66 37.03 -10.50
CA LEU A 1021 11.91 36.81 -9.07
C LEU A 1021 12.17 38.12 -8.30
#